data_AF-A0A6P5ZBZ1-F1
#
_entry.id   AF-A0A6P5ZBZ1-F1
#
_cell.length_a   1.000
_cell.length_b   1.000
_cell.length_c   1.000
_cell.angle_alpha   90.00
_cell.angle_beta   90.00
_cell.angle_gamma   90.00
#
_symmetry.space_group_name_H-M   'P 1'
#
loop_
_entity.id
_entity.type
_entity.pdbx_description
1 polymer ?
#
loop_
_entity_poly.entity_id
_entity_poly.type
_entity_poly.pdbx_seq_one_letter_code
_entity_poly.pdbx_strand_id
1 'polypeptide(L)'
;MSLGCFEWLNFLIFFLFFFIFAINPCVSVDQIDEFSIIAFDLDSFHGDYTPPSPPPPSLPPLPPSLSCEEDLNGIGSLDTVCEINSSLDFHGDVYIAGNGSFHVLPNVVLSCPIRGCSITINVSRGEFILGQNSGMFAGTVFVSASNASFLKSSVVNVSGLAGQPPAQTSGTPSGIQGAGGGHGGRGASCVSDNTKLPDDVWGGDAYSWSSLDKPWSYGSQGGTTSKEEDYGGGGGGRIKFEVEKTVEVGGNLLANGGDGGVKGGGGSGGSIFIKAHRMTGSGRISASGGDGFAGGGGGRISIDVFSRHDDTEFFIHGGKSFGCPDNSGAAGTYYDAVPRSLIVSNHNMSTSTDTLLMEFPKQSLWTNVYIRDHAKASVPLLWSRVQVRGQIHLSCAAVLSFGLAHYGSSEFELMAEELLMSDSVVKIFGALRMSVKMHLMWNSKMLIDCGADAIAATSLLEASNLVVLRESSMIQSNANLGVNGQGFLNLSGPGDMIEAQRLILSLFFSINVGPGSVLRGPLENASNNDMVPRLYCELQDCPMELVHPPEDCNVNSSLSFTLQICRVEDIIIEGLVTGSVVHFHWVRTVIVYSSGAITTSALGCTGGVGRGKVLNNGLAGGGGHGGKGGEGYYDGSFIEGGVSYGDADLPCELGSGSGNDSLAGATAGGGIIVMGSLEHSLSSLSVYGSLRADGESFEEAMRKHDHRTVSNIGPGGGSGGTILLFVHTIMLGDSSVISTAGGHGSPSGGGGGGGGRVHVHWSDIPTGDEYLPIASVKGSINTRGGFGRGQGHNGENGTITGKACPKGLYGIFCEECPIGTFKNVSGSNRVLCYNCPSDELPSRAIYVNVRGGVTESPCPYMCISERYHLPHCYTAFEELVYTFGGPWLFGLILLGLLVLLALVLSVARMKYVGGDELPALMPACRGSRIDHSFPFLESLNEVLETNRTEESQSHVHRMYFMGPNSFTEPWHLPHSPPEQVIEIVYEDAFNRFVDEINGLAAYLWWEGSIYSILSILAYPLAWSWLQQRRKKKLQQLREFVRSEYDHSCLRSCRSRALYEGLKVAATPDTMLAYVDFFLGGDEKRGDLPPRLHQRFPMSLVFGGDGSYMAPFSLQSDNILTSLMSQSVPPTICQHRLVIISLDLWYVLPAMKVFCTGLKVKIDT
;
A
#
# COMPACT_ATOMS: atom_id res chain seq x y z
N MET A 1 59.84 19.04 -50.75
CA MET A 1 59.62 19.84 -51.98
C MET A 1 58.90 21.10 -51.57
N SER A 2 59.30 22.23 -52.15
CA SER A 2 58.89 23.60 -51.81
C SER A 2 57.40 23.86 -51.95
N LEU A 3 56.82 24.62 -51.01
CA LEU A 3 56.12 25.92 -51.21
C LEU A 3 55.40 26.30 -49.91
N GLY A 4 55.58 27.54 -49.42
CA GLY A 4 54.70 28.12 -48.38
C GLY A 4 55.38 28.81 -47.19
N CYS A 5 56.37 29.67 -47.41
CA CYS A 5 57.05 30.43 -46.34
C CYS A 5 56.51 31.88 -46.19
N PHE A 6 55.19 32.08 -46.18
CA PHE A 6 54.62 33.44 -46.06
C PHE A 6 53.36 33.63 -45.17
N GLU A 7 52.89 32.64 -44.39
CA GLU A 7 51.71 32.83 -43.51
C GLU A 7 51.98 32.73 -42.00
N TRP A 8 53.21 32.41 -41.58
CA TRP A 8 53.54 32.18 -40.17
C TRP A 8 53.70 33.44 -39.30
N LEU A 9 53.79 34.63 -39.89
CA LEU A 9 53.99 35.87 -39.13
C LEU A 9 52.66 36.53 -38.68
N ASN A 10 51.56 36.32 -39.41
CA ASN A 10 50.25 36.89 -39.06
C ASN A 10 49.51 36.09 -37.99
N PHE A 11 49.80 34.79 -37.86
CA PHE A 11 49.17 33.95 -36.83
C PHE A 11 49.71 34.26 -35.41
N LEU A 12 50.97 34.70 -35.31
CA LEU A 12 51.62 35.01 -34.04
C LEU A 12 51.14 36.34 -33.42
N ILE A 13 50.70 37.29 -34.24
CA ILE A 13 50.20 38.61 -33.79
C ILE A 13 48.75 38.51 -33.30
N PHE A 14 47.93 37.63 -33.89
CA PHE A 14 46.53 37.45 -33.48
C PHE A 14 46.41 36.70 -32.14
N PHE A 15 47.33 35.80 -31.83
CA PHE A 15 47.32 35.00 -30.59
C PHE A 15 47.78 35.79 -29.35
N LEU A 16 48.55 36.86 -29.54
CA LEU A 16 49.04 37.74 -28.45
C LEU A 16 47.98 38.74 -27.95
N PHE A 17 46.94 39.02 -28.74
CA PHE A 17 45.88 39.99 -28.38
C PHE A 17 44.79 39.39 -27.48
N PHE A 18 44.57 38.07 -27.52
CA PHE A 18 43.51 37.41 -26.73
C PHE A 18 43.92 37.09 -25.28
N PHE A 19 45.23 37.09 -24.98
CA PHE A 19 45.76 36.71 -23.66
C PHE A 19 45.80 37.86 -22.63
N ILE A 20 45.44 39.09 -23.01
CA ILE A 20 45.57 40.28 -22.14
C ILE A 20 44.27 40.60 -21.35
N PHE A 21 43.12 40.02 -21.69
CA PHE A 21 41.84 40.42 -21.07
C PHE A 21 41.24 39.48 -20.00
N ALA A 22 41.91 38.38 -19.65
CA ALA A 22 41.39 37.45 -18.65
C ALA A 22 42.44 37.13 -17.58
N ILE A 23 42.89 38.15 -16.85
CA ILE A 23 43.66 37.98 -15.63
C ILE A 23 42.96 38.76 -14.50
N ASN A 24 42.43 37.96 -13.56
CA ASN A 24 42.34 38.17 -12.12
C ASN A 24 41.03 38.62 -11.44
N PRO A 25 40.81 38.11 -10.20
CA PRO A 25 39.50 37.73 -9.65
C PRO A 25 39.15 38.50 -8.37
N CYS A 26 37.89 38.41 -7.90
CA CYS A 26 37.51 38.43 -6.47
C CYS A 26 35.99 38.24 -6.32
N VAL A 27 35.52 37.16 -5.68
CA VAL A 27 35.00 37.11 -4.29
C VAL A 27 33.73 37.94 -4.06
N SER A 28 32.58 37.27 -3.88
CA SER A 28 31.82 37.24 -2.61
C SER A 28 30.42 36.59 -2.74
N VAL A 29 30.10 35.79 -1.73
CA VAL A 29 28.81 35.33 -1.16
C VAL A 29 27.61 36.27 -1.39
N ASP A 30 26.40 35.76 -1.72
CA ASP A 30 25.18 35.85 -0.87
C ASP A 30 23.89 35.22 -1.44
N GLN A 31 22.93 35.08 -0.52
CA GLN A 31 21.55 34.57 -0.49
C GLN A 31 20.47 35.16 -1.46
N ILE A 32 19.41 34.35 -1.66
CA ILE A 32 17.95 34.65 -1.85
C ILE A 32 17.38 35.06 -3.24
N ASP A 33 16.48 34.19 -3.71
CA ASP A 33 15.18 34.30 -4.44
C ASP A 33 14.92 35.01 -5.79
N GLU A 34 13.92 34.39 -6.46
CA GLU A 34 12.98 34.81 -7.52
C GLU A 34 13.39 34.81 -9.01
N PHE A 35 12.71 33.92 -9.77
CA PHE A 35 12.01 34.07 -11.07
C PHE A 35 12.57 35.08 -12.11
N SER A 36 12.59 34.88 -13.44
CA SER A 36 11.93 33.92 -14.34
C SER A 36 12.33 34.20 -15.81
N ILE A 37 12.18 33.16 -16.65
CA ILE A 37 11.85 33.16 -18.10
C ILE A 37 12.82 33.84 -19.10
N ILE A 38 13.37 33.04 -20.01
CA ILE A 38 13.11 33.12 -21.47
C ILE A 38 13.26 31.72 -22.06
N ALA A 39 12.18 31.29 -22.71
CA ALA A 39 12.07 30.06 -23.48
C ALA A 39 12.94 30.12 -24.75
N PHE A 40 13.51 28.97 -25.11
CA PHE A 40 13.70 28.59 -26.51
C PHE A 40 13.38 27.09 -26.62
N ASP A 41 12.15 26.81 -27.03
CA ASP A 41 11.69 25.53 -27.54
C ASP A 41 12.50 25.16 -28.79
N LEU A 42 13.00 23.93 -28.85
CA LEU A 42 13.24 23.24 -30.11
C LEU A 42 12.97 21.74 -29.95
N ASP A 43 11.98 21.31 -30.73
CA ASP A 43 11.71 19.97 -31.25
C ASP A 43 10.98 18.93 -30.38
N SER A 44 9.66 19.07 -30.41
CA SER A 44 8.68 17.99 -30.44
C SER A 44 8.56 17.38 -31.85
N PHE A 45 8.92 16.11 -32.02
CA PHE A 45 8.45 15.26 -33.13
C PHE A 45 7.96 13.93 -32.56
N HIS A 46 6.65 13.74 -32.48
CA HIS A 46 5.94 12.59 -33.07
C HIS A 46 4.43 12.83 -32.95
N GLY A 47 3.76 12.77 -34.11
CA GLY A 47 2.38 13.19 -34.28
C GLY A 47 1.36 12.08 -34.04
N ASP A 48 0.34 12.43 -33.27
CA ASP A 48 -0.99 11.83 -33.37
C ASP A 48 -1.89 12.80 -34.14
N TYR A 49 -2.35 12.34 -35.31
CA TYR A 49 -3.21 13.11 -36.20
C TYR A 49 -4.63 13.14 -35.63
N THR A 50 -4.97 14.18 -34.87
CA THR A 50 -6.37 14.56 -34.61
C THR A 50 -6.80 15.58 -35.67
N PRO A 51 -7.98 15.43 -36.31
CA PRO A 51 -8.46 16.42 -37.26
C PRO A 51 -8.64 17.76 -36.54
N PRO A 52 -8.25 18.90 -37.16
CA PRO A 52 -8.43 20.20 -36.56
C PRO A 52 -9.92 20.42 -36.28
N SER A 53 -10.23 20.83 -35.05
CA SER A 53 -11.56 21.26 -34.68
C SER A 53 -12.05 22.33 -35.66
N PRO A 54 -13.32 22.29 -36.10
CA PRO A 54 -13.85 23.31 -36.99
C PRO A 54 -13.67 24.70 -36.36
N PRO A 55 -13.32 25.72 -37.15
CA PRO A 55 -13.16 27.06 -36.63
C PRO A 55 -14.46 27.48 -35.92
N PRO A 56 -14.36 28.09 -34.72
CA PRO A 56 -15.53 28.51 -33.98
C PRO A 56 -16.39 29.42 -34.85
N PRO A 57 -17.73 29.33 -34.76
CA PRO A 57 -18.62 30.22 -35.50
C PRO A 57 -18.24 31.67 -35.21
N SER A 58 -18.19 32.50 -36.27
CA SER A 58 -17.90 33.92 -36.16
C SER A 58 -18.84 34.57 -35.15
N LEU A 59 -18.25 35.24 -34.15
CA LEU A 59 -19.00 36.03 -33.16
C LEU A 59 -20.01 36.95 -33.86
N PRO A 60 -21.28 37.03 -33.39
CA PRO A 60 -22.23 37.99 -33.92
C PRO A 60 -21.65 39.41 -33.81
N PRO A 61 -21.95 40.31 -34.76
CA PRO A 61 -21.44 41.67 -34.75
C PRO A 61 -21.86 42.36 -33.44
N LEU A 62 -20.88 42.83 -32.68
CA LEU A 62 -21.09 43.59 -31.44
C LEU A 62 -21.88 44.88 -31.78
N PRO A 63 -22.84 45.29 -30.93
CA PRO A 63 -23.52 46.57 -31.11
C PRO A 63 -22.52 47.74 -31.00
N PRO A 64 -22.81 48.88 -31.65
CA PRO A 64 -21.95 50.06 -31.57
C PRO A 64 -21.78 50.51 -30.11
N SER A 65 -20.56 50.92 -29.75
CA SER A 65 -20.24 51.37 -28.39
C SER A 65 -20.96 52.68 -28.07
N LEU A 66 -21.58 52.77 -26.89
CA LEU A 66 -22.19 54.00 -26.38
C LEU A 66 -21.15 55.07 -26.03
N SER A 67 -21.53 56.34 -26.16
CA SER A 67 -20.74 57.50 -25.75
C SER A 67 -21.01 57.90 -24.29
N CYS A 68 -20.02 58.50 -23.61
CA CYS A 68 -20.18 58.91 -22.21
C CYS A 68 -21.20 60.06 -22.04
N GLU A 69 -21.11 61.10 -22.88
CA GLU A 69 -21.92 62.31 -22.72
C GLU A 69 -23.32 62.18 -23.33
N GLU A 70 -23.44 61.67 -24.57
CA GLU A 70 -24.73 61.64 -25.28
C GLU A 70 -25.61 60.46 -24.83
N ASP A 71 -25.02 59.28 -24.64
CA ASP A 71 -25.79 58.05 -24.39
C ASP A 71 -25.88 57.67 -22.89
N LEU A 72 -24.84 57.98 -22.11
CA LEU A 72 -24.75 57.59 -20.69
C LEU A 72 -25.03 58.75 -19.71
N ASN A 73 -25.32 59.97 -20.20
CA ASN A 73 -25.48 61.17 -19.38
C ASN A 73 -24.35 61.37 -18.35
N GLY A 74 -23.14 60.92 -18.69
CA GLY A 74 -21.96 60.98 -17.84
C GLY A 74 -21.14 62.25 -18.07
N ILE A 75 -20.14 62.45 -17.22
CA ILE A 75 -19.17 63.54 -17.32
C ILE A 75 -17.84 62.97 -17.84
N GLY A 76 -17.33 63.53 -18.93
CA GLY A 76 -16.03 63.18 -19.50
C GLY A 76 -16.12 62.25 -20.72
N SER A 77 -15.07 61.46 -20.95
CA SER A 77 -14.97 60.57 -22.11
C SER A 77 -14.46 59.19 -21.71
N LEU A 78 -14.98 58.15 -22.36
CA LEU A 78 -14.58 56.76 -22.15
C LEU A 78 -13.09 56.49 -22.47
N ASP A 79 -12.42 57.37 -23.21
CA ASP A 79 -10.97 57.30 -23.46
C ASP A 79 -10.11 57.92 -22.34
N THR A 80 -10.71 58.68 -21.42
CA THR A 80 -10.01 59.32 -20.28
C THR A 80 -10.61 58.88 -18.95
N VAL A 81 -11.65 59.55 -18.49
CA VAL A 81 -12.48 59.15 -17.35
C VAL A 81 -13.93 59.47 -17.70
N CYS A 82 -14.82 58.50 -17.54
CA CYS A 82 -16.26 58.66 -17.66
C CYS A 82 -16.90 58.43 -16.29
N GLU A 83 -17.52 59.47 -15.73
CA GLU A 83 -18.20 59.40 -14.44
C GLU A 83 -19.71 59.47 -14.62
N ILE A 84 -20.43 58.46 -14.14
CA ILE A 84 -21.90 58.45 -14.16
C ILE A 84 -22.43 58.89 -12.81
N ASN A 85 -23.27 59.92 -12.81
CA ASN A 85 -23.92 60.48 -11.61
C ASN A 85 -25.44 60.24 -11.56
N SER A 86 -26.06 59.78 -12.65
CA SER A 86 -27.48 59.52 -12.77
C SER A 86 -27.77 58.05 -13.07
N SER A 87 -28.82 57.49 -12.47
CA SER A 87 -29.28 56.13 -12.79
C SER A 87 -29.81 56.04 -14.21
N LEU A 88 -29.51 54.93 -14.88
CA LEU A 88 -29.86 54.66 -16.28
C LEU A 88 -30.67 53.37 -16.39
N ASP A 89 -31.71 53.37 -17.23
CA ASP A 89 -32.51 52.19 -17.56
C ASP A 89 -32.45 51.93 -19.06
N PHE A 90 -32.00 50.75 -19.45
CA PHE A 90 -31.73 50.35 -20.82
C PHE A 90 -32.82 49.41 -21.34
N HIS A 91 -33.22 49.61 -22.60
CA HIS A 91 -34.24 48.79 -23.28
C HIS A 91 -33.66 47.73 -24.23
N GLY A 92 -32.34 47.57 -24.28
CA GLY A 92 -31.65 46.62 -25.15
C GLY A 92 -30.21 46.38 -24.70
N ASP A 93 -29.49 45.56 -25.46
CA ASP A 93 -28.10 45.21 -25.16
C ASP A 93 -27.18 46.44 -25.20
N VAL A 94 -26.34 46.56 -24.19
CA VAL A 94 -25.44 47.70 -23.97
C VAL A 94 -23.99 47.25 -24.13
N TYR A 95 -23.26 47.95 -24.99
CA TYR A 95 -21.83 47.80 -25.16
C TYR A 95 -21.13 49.14 -24.89
N ILE A 96 -20.25 49.15 -23.89
CA ILE A 96 -19.46 50.32 -23.48
C ILE A 96 -17.99 49.94 -23.68
N ALA A 97 -17.29 50.65 -24.56
CA ALA A 97 -15.89 50.40 -24.86
C ALA A 97 -15.09 51.71 -24.78
N GLY A 98 -13.92 51.66 -24.14
CA GLY A 98 -13.04 52.82 -24.00
C GLY A 98 -11.63 52.45 -23.54
N ASN A 99 -10.66 53.31 -23.82
CA ASN A 99 -9.28 53.15 -23.34
C ASN A 99 -9.02 53.77 -21.95
N GLY A 100 -9.96 54.57 -21.43
CA GLY A 100 -9.87 55.32 -20.18
C GLY A 100 -10.38 54.55 -18.97
N SER A 101 -10.97 55.22 -17.98
CA SER A 101 -11.57 54.62 -16.77
C SER A 101 -13.07 54.91 -16.69
N PHE A 102 -13.84 53.99 -16.08
CA PHE A 102 -15.30 54.10 -16.00
C PHE A 102 -15.76 53.98 -14.55
N HIS A 103 -16.30 55.08 -14.00
CA HIS A 103 -16.67 55.21 -12.60
C HIS A 103 -18.18 55.40 -12.46
N VAL A 104 -18.82 54.47 -11.76
CA VAL A 104 -20.21 54.59 -11.32
C VAL A 104 -20.19 55.18 -9.91
N LEU A 105 -20.67 56.42 -9.77
CA LEU A 105 -20.66 57.10 -8.49
C LEU A 105 -21.61 56.43 -7.46
N PRO A 106 -21.46 56.71 -6.15
CA PRO A 106 -22.31 56.11 -5.13
C PRO A 106 -23.80 56.39 -5.35
N ASN A 107 -24.65 55.40 -5.04
CA ASN A 107 -26.11 55.43 -5.21
C ASN A 107 -26.63 55.50 -6.66
N VAL A 108 -25.80 55.21 -7.66
CA VAL A 108 -26.22 55.12 -9.07
C VAL A 108 -26.65 53.70 -9.42
N VAL A 109 -27.69 53.55 -10.23
CA VAL A 109 -28.19 52.23 -10.69
C VAL A 109 -28.18 52.15 -12.21
N LEU A 110 -27.54 51.11 -12.74
CA LEU A 110 -27.60 50.72 -14.14
C LEU A 110 -28.54 49.52 -14.26
N SER A 111 -29.66 49.69 -14.94
CA SER A 111 -30.73 48.70 -15.03
C SER A 111 -31.00 48.30 -16.48
N CYS A 112 -31.10 47.01 -16.75
CA CYS A 112 -31.70 46.45 -17.95
C CYS A 112 -32.56 45.24 -17.56
N PRO A 113 -33.83 45.44 -17.19
CA PRO A 113 -34.66 44.40 -16.57
C PRO A 113 -35.24 43.40 -17.58
N ILE A 114 -34.73 43.38 -18.82
CA ILE A 114 -35.15 42.46 -19.87
C ILE A 114 -34.40 41.14 -19.72
N ARG A 115 -35.14 40.02 -19.75
CA ARG A 115 -34.57 38.67 -19.69
C ARG A 115 -33.52 38.48 -20.79
N GLY A 116 -32.30 38.13 -20.41
CA GLY A 116 -31.18 37.92 -21.32
C GLY A 116 -30.46 39.20 -21.80
N CYS A 117 -30.87 40.40 -21.37
CA CYS A 117 -30.18 41.64 -21.72
C CYS A 117 -28.75 41.66 -21.21
N SER A 118 -27.81 42.15 -22.03
CA SER A 118 -26.39 42.20 -21.73
C SER A 118 -25.89 43.61 -21.48
N ILE A 119 -25.12 43.80 -20.40
CA ILE A 119 -24.30 44.98 -20.13
C ILE A 119 -22.84 44.55 -20.22
N THR A 120 -22.16 45.04 -21.26
CA THR A 120 -20.78 44.67 -21.59
C THR A 120 -19.90 45.91 -21.49
N ILE A 121 -18.96 45.90 -20.55
CA ILE A 121 -18.05 47.01 -20.26
C ILE A 121 -16.63 46.55 -20.59
N ASN A 122 -15.99 47.19 -21.57
CA ASN A 122 -14.64 46.88 -22.00
C ASN A 122 -13.73 48.11 -21.85
N VAL A 123 -12.99 48.14 -20.75
CA VAL A 123 -12.13 49.23 -20.28
C VAL A 123 -10.74 48.67 -19.97
N SER A 124 -10.23 47.84 -20.87
CA SER A 124 -9.05 46.98 -20.65
C SER A 124 -7.78 47.70 -20.15
N ARG A 125 -7.60 48.99 -20.45
CA ARG A 125 -6.41 49.77 -20.05
C ARG A 125 -6.58 50.62 -18.80
N GLY A 126 -7.81 50.83 -18.32
CA GLY A 126 -8.08 51.66 -17.15
C GLY A 126 -8.77 50.91 -16.03
N GLU A 127 -9.40 51.66 -15.13
CA GLU A 127 -10.08 51.12 -13.95
C GLU A 127 -11.61 51.19 -14.06
N PHE A 128 -12.27 50.18 -13.52
CA PHE A 128 -13.72 50.13 -13.35
C PHE A 128 -14.06 50.23 -11.86
N ILE A 129 -14.88 51.21 -11.48
CA ILE A 129 -15.29 51.40 -10.07
C ILE A 129 -16.81 51.40 -9.99
N LEU A 130 -17.36 50.48 -9.19
CA LEU A 130 -18.76 50.47 -8.79
C LEU A 130 -18.86 51.05 -7.36
N GLY A 131 -19.40 52.27 -7.27
CA GLY A 131 -19.50 53.06 -6.04
C GLY A 131 -20.30 52.39 -4.92
N GLN A 132 -20.20 52.93 -3.70
CA GLN A 132 -20.99 52.42 -2.57
C GLN A 132 -22.50 52.54 -2.83
N ASN A 133 -23.28 51.54 -2.42
CA ASN A 133 -24.73 51.46 -2.66
C ASN A 133 -25.16 51.61 -4.13
N SER A 134 -24.25 51.41 -5.09
CA SER A 134 -24.58 51.41 -6.52
C SER A 134 -24.93 50.01 -6.99
N GLY A 135 -25.76 49.92 -8.05
CA GLY A 135 -26.36 48.67 -8.51
C GLY A 135 -26.25 48.47 -10.01
N MET A 136 -26.00 47.23 -10.43
CA MET A 136 -26.08 46.80 -11.83
C MET A 136 -27.07 45.64 -11.94
N PHE A 137 -28.13 45.81 -12.74
CA PHE A 137 -29.17 44.80 -12.96
C PHE A 137 -29.26 44.46 -14.44
N ALA A 138 -29.01 43.21 -14.82
CA ALA A 138 -29.10 42.74 -16.21
C ALA A 138 -29.25 41.21 -16.28
N GLY A 139 -29.47 40.65 -17.47
CA GLY A 139 -29.36 39.21 -17.68
C GLY A 139 -27.92 38.71 -17.79
N THR A 140 -27.05 39.50 -18.42
CA THR A 140 -25.60 39.24 -18.54
C THR A 140 -24.82 40.50 -18.16
N VAL A 141 -23.79 40.34 -17.33
CA VAL A 141 -22.82 41.39 -17.02
C VAL A 141 -21.42 40.90 -17.36
N PHE A 142 -20.75 41.61 -18.27
CA PHE A 142 -19.36 41.38 -18.62
C PHE A 142 -18.53 42.62 -18.34
N VAL A 143 -17.46 42.49 -17.56
CA VAL A 143 -16.52 43.58 -17.27
C VAL A 143 -15.11 43.13 -17.61
N SER A 144 -14.44 43.87 -18.49
CA SER A 144 -13.01 43.74 -18.78
C SER A 144 -12.30 45.03 -18.42
N ALA A 145 -11.31 44.98 -17.53
CA ALA A 145 -10.60 46.16 -17.03
C ALA A 145 -9.17 45.82 -16.57
N SER A 146 -8.30 46.82 -16.38
CA SER A 146 -7.00 46.59 -15.74
C SER A 146 -7.16 46.38 -14.23
N ASN A 147 -7.97 47.23 -13.58
CA ASN A 147 -8.39 47.11 -12.19
C ASN A 147 -9.93 47.20 -12.10
N ALA A 148 -10.55 46.43 -11.22
CA ALA A 148 -11.99 46.53 -10.96
C ALA A 148 -12.28 46.56 -9.45
N SER A 149 -13.05 47.55 -9.01
CA SER A 149 -13.38 47.74 -7.60
C SER A 149 -14.89 47.79 -7.40
N PHE A 150 -15.42 46.78 -6.73
CA PHE A 150 -16.82 46.69 -6.31
C PHE A 150 -16.91 47.05 -4.83
N LEU A 151 -17.19 48.32 -4.53
CA LEU A 151 -17.13 48.83 -3.16
C LEU A 151 -18.22 48.23 -2.26
N LYS A 152 -18.09 48.45 -0.95
CA LYS A 152 -19.06 47.96 0.05
C LYS A 152 -20.50 48.34 -0.30
N SER A 153 -21.41 47.38 -0.10
CA SER A 153 -22.84 47.51 -0.40
C SER A 153 -23.18 47.73 -1.88
N SER A 154 -22.22 47.63 -2.80
CA SER A 154 -22.53 47.55 -4.23
C SER A 154 -23.16 46.21 -4.58
N VAL A 155 -24.00 46.16 -5.61
CA VAL A 155 -24.73 44.95 -6.01
C VAL A 155 -24.69 44.77 -7.52
N VAL A 156 -24.17 43.64 -7.99
CA VAL A 156 -24.33 43.17 -9.37
C VAL A 156 -25.32 42.02 -9.33
N ASN A 157 -26.55 42.24 -9.79
CA ASN A 157 -27.63 41.27 -9.68
C ASN A 157 -28.15 40.87 -11.06
N VAL A 158 -27.93 39.61 -11.40
CA VAL A 158 -28.46 38.97 -12.61
C VAL A 158 -29.44 37.83 -12.28
N SER A 159 -30.02 37.85 -11.08
CA SER A 159 -30.87 36.77 -10.58
C SER A 159 -32.24 36.74 -11.28
N GLY A 160 -32.69 35.56 -11.71
CA GLY A 160 -33.98 35.38 -12.39
C GLY A 160 -34.12 36.06 -13.78
N LEU A 161 -33.06 36.70 -14.28
CA LEU A 161 -33.04 37.47 -15.53
C LEU A 161 -32.35 36.71 -16.69
N ALA A 162 -32.19 35.39 -16.58
CA ALA A 162 -31.61 34.58 -17.64
C ALA A 162 -32.30 34.74 -19.00
N GLY A 163 -31.50 34.64 -20.07
CA GLY A 163 -32.01 34.39 -21.42
C GLY A 163 -32.39 32.92 -21.61
N GLN A 164 -32.61 32.50 -22.85
CA GLN A 164 -32.86 31.09 -23.14
C GLN A 164 -31.59 30.26 -22.85
N PRO A 165 -31.71 29.11 -22.16
CA PRO A 165 -30.61 28.17 -22.01
C PRO A 165 -30.23 27.57 -23.37
N PRO A 166 -29.05 26.91 -23.50
CA PRO A 166 -28.63 26.32 -24.76
C PRO A 166 -29.68 25.31 -25.29
N ALA A 167 -30.00 25.40 -26.59
CA ALA A 167 -31.16 24.72 -27.20
C ALA A 167 -31.16 23.18 -27.12
N GLN A 168 -30.04 22.55 -26.77
CA GLN A 168 -29.90 21.10 -26.64
C GLN A 168 -29.97 20.58 -25.19
N THR A 169 -30.35 21.43 -24.22
CA THR A 169 -30.31 21.07 -22.79
C THR A 169 -31.69 20.65 -22.28
N SER A 170 -31.72 19.61 -21.43
CA SER A 170 -32.89 19.15 -20.66
C SER A 170 -33.03 19.89 -19.32
N GLY A 171 -32.42 21.08 -19.19
CA GLY A 171 -32.38 21.84 -17.94
C GLY A 171 -33.72 22.48 -17.55
N THR A 172 -34.62 22.71 -18.49
CA THR A 172 -35.98 23.16 -18.21
C THR A 172 -36.91 21.94 -18.19
N PRO A 173 -37.56 21.60 -17.06
CA PRO A 173 -38.39 20.42 -16.97
C PRO A 173 -39.64 20.53 -17.83
N SER A 174 -40.00 19.44 -18.52
CA SER A 174 -41.23 19.35 -19.31
C SER A 174 -42.40 18.86 -18.47
N GLY A 175 -43.56 19.51 -18.56
CA GLY A 175 -44.80 19.06 -17.92
C GLY A 175 -45.38 20.08 -16.93
N ILE A 176 -46.40 19.64 -16.18
CA ILE A 176 -47.17 20.48 -15.22
C ILE A 176 -46.94 20.08 -13.75
N GLN A 177 -45.79 19.48 -13.45
CA GLN A 177 -45.48 18.97 -12.10
C GLN A 177 -44.86 20.03 -11.19
N GLY A 178 -44.56 21.23 -11.69
CA GLY A 178 -43.87 22.26 -10.91
C GLY A 178 -42.44 21.88 -10.52
N ALA A 179 -41.75 21.09 -11.34
CA ALA A 179 -40.38 20.65 -11.08
C ALA A 179 -39.37 21.81 -11.18
N GLY A 180 -38.25 21.74 -10.44
CA GLY A 180 -37.22 22.77 -10.46
C GLY A 180 -36.36 22.73 -11.73
N GLY A 181 -35.83 23.89 -12.15
CA GLY A 181 -34.86 23.97 -13.24
C GLY A 181 -33.50 23.40 -12.84
N GLY A 182 -32.71 22.92 -13.80
CA GLY A 182 -31.35 22.40 -13.59
C GLY A 182 -30.30 23.21 -14.34
N HIS A 183 -29.17 23.49 -13.69
CA HIS A 183 -27.94 24.06 -14.25
C HIS A 183 -26.87 23.93 -13.16
N GLY A 184 -25.70 23.36 -13.43
CA GLY A 184 -24.72 23.02 -12.36
C GLY A 184 -25.13 21.77 -11.58
N GLY A 185 -26.17 21.88 -10.78
CA GLY A 185 -26.91 20.79 -10.13
C GLY A 185 -28.25 20.49 -10.82
N ARG A 186 -28.81 19.30 -10.57
CA ARG A 186 -30.17 18.94 -10.99
C ARG A 186 -31.23 19.68 -10.17
N GLY A 187 -32.35 20.01 -10.82
CA GLY A 187 -33.53 20.54 -10.14
C GLY A 187 -34.29 19.44 -9.39
N ALA A 188 -34.91 19.78 -8.27
CA ALA A 188 -35.75 18.84 -7.53
C ALA A 188 -37.05 18.53 -8.27
N SER A 189 -37.63 17.37 -7.96
CA SER A 189 -38.98 17.01 -8.39
C SER A 189 -39.68 16.26 -7.26
N CYS A 190 -40.94 16.61 -6.99
CA CYS A 190 -41.72 15.94 -5.98
C CYS A 190 -42.42 14.73 -6.59
N VAL A 191 -41.97 13.53 -6.21
CA VAL A 191 -42.52 12.27 -6.71
C VAL A 191 -43.98 12.16 -6.30
N SER A 192 -44.88 12.08 -7.28
CA SER A 192 -46.32 11.85 -7.08
C SER A 192 -46.71 10.38 -7.29
N ASP A 193 -45.80 9.55 -7.81
CA ASP A 193 -46.01 8.13 -8.11
C ASP A 193 -45.18 7.25 -7.16
N ASN A 194 -45.86 6.56 -6.23
CA ASN A 194 -45.24 5.71 -5.22
C ASN A 194 -44.49 4.48 -5.80
N THR A 195 -44.58 4.23 -7.11
CA THR A 195 -43.86 3.13 -7.78
C THR A 195 -42.40 3.47 -8.11
N LYS A 196 -42.01 4.75 -8.10
CA LYS A 196 -40.65 5.22 -8.43
C LYS A 196 -39.87 5.61 -7.17
N LEU A 197 -38.58 5.28 -7.13
CA LEU A 197 -37.70 5.71 -6.05
C LEU A 197 -37.43 7.23 -6.15
N PRO A 198 -37.35 7.97 -5.03
CA PRO A 198 -37.03 9.40 -5.03
C PRO A 198 -35.68 9.77 -5.67
N ASP A 199 -34.74 8.81 -5.73
CA ASP A 199 -33.43 8.98 -6.36
C ASP A 199 -33.50 8.92 -7.90
N ASP A 200 -34.55 8.32 -8.47
CA ASP A 200 -34.71 8.13 -9.93
C ASP A 200 -35.52 9.25 -10.60
N VAL A 201 -36.00 10.24 -9.82
CA VAL A 201 -36.87 11.30 -10.32
C VAL A 201 -36.26 12.66 -10.01
N TRP A 202 -35.94 13.42 -11.06
CA TRP A 202 -35.43 14.78 -10.97
C TRP A 202 -36.25 15.73 -11.86
N GLY A 203 -36.04 17.03 -11.67
CA GLY A 203 -36.62 18.08 -12.51
C GLY A 203 -35.76 18.32 -13.75
N GLY A 204 -35.17 19.50 -13.85
CA GLY A 204 -34.20 19.84 -14.90
C GLY A 204 -32.85 19.17 -14.71
N ASP A 205 -32.22 18.77 -15.82
CA ASP A 205 -30.90 18.13 -15.80
C ASP A 205 -29.74 19.15 -15.70
N ALA A 206 -28.58 18.71 -15.23
CA ALA A 206 -27.39 19.55 -15.17
C ALA A 206 -26.66 19.60 -16.53
N TYR A 207 -26.14 20.77 -16.92
CA TYR A 207 -25.39 20.95 -18.17
C TYR A 207 -24.16 21.86 -17.99
N SER A 208 -23.45 22.13 -19.09
CA SER A 208 -22.25 22.97 -19.13
C SER A 208 -21.05 22.42 -18.33
N TRP A 209 -20.93 21.10 -18.21
CA TRP A 209 -19.80 20.46 -17.50
C TRP A 209 -18.45 20.69 -18.20
N SER A 210 -18.42 20.64 -19.54
CA SER A 210 -17.20 20.83 -20.34
C SER A 210 -16.56 22.22 -20.19
N SER A 211 -17.30 23.19 -19.66
CA SER A 211 -16.84 24.56 -19.39
C SER A 211 -16.78 24.83 -17.88
N LEU A 212 -16.47 23.83 -17.05
CA LEU A 212 -16.37 23.98 -15.59
C LEU A 212 -15.32 25.04 -15.20
N ASP A 213 -14.20 25.07 -15.92
CA ASP A 213 -13.12 26.03 -15.73
C ASP A 213 -13.54 27.47 -16.08
N LYS A 214 -14.39 27.63 -17.09
CA LYS A 214 -14.86 28.93 -17.60
C LYS A 214 -16.37 28.89 -17.88
N PRO A 215 -17.22 28.89 -16.85
CA PRO A 215 -18.66 28.75 -16.98
C PRO A 215 -19.25 30.00 -17.67
N TRP A 216 -20.03 29.79 -18.73
CA TRP A 216 -20.63 30.89 -19.52
C TRP A 216 -22.06 30.59 -20.02
N SER A 217 -22.82 29.85 -19.22
CA SER A 217 -24.18 29.42 -19.55
C SER A 217 -25.22 30.10 -18.66
N TYR A 218 -26.38 30.44 -19.23
CA TYR A 218 -27.53 30.88 -18.45
C TYR A 218 -28.08 29.71 -17.63
N GLY A 219 -28.74 30.01 -16.51
CA GLY A 219 -29.58 29.05 -15.81
C GLY A 219 -30.89 28.81 -16.54
N SER A 220 -31.48 27.63 -16.33
CA SER A 220 -32.80 27.24 -16.84
C SER A 220 -33.94 27.66 -15.91
N GLN A 221 -35.10 27.93 -16.51
CA GLN A 221 -36.36 28.22 -15.82
C GLN A 221 -36.94 26.96 -15.16
N GLY A 222 -37.66 27.13 -14.04
CA GLY A 222 -38.46 26.06 -13.42
C GLY A 222 -39.74 25.72 -14.19
N GLY A 223 -40.33 24.58 -13.91
CA GLY A 223 -41.60 24.15 -14.52
C GLY A 223 -42.83 24.79 -13.88
N THR A 224 -43.91 24.94 -14.62
CA THR A 224 -45.20 25.42 -14.10
C THR A 224 -46.07 24.26 -13.57
N THR A 225 -47.07 24.55 -12.73
CA THR A 225 -48.12 23.58 -12.36
C THR A 225 -49.43 23.76 -13.15
N SER A 226 -49.52 24.77 -14.01
CA SER A 226 -50.71 25.07 -14.82
C SER A 226 -50.39 25.07 -16.33
N LYS A 227 -51.39 24.75 -17.17
CA LYS A 227 -51.27 24.89 -18.62
C LYS A 227 -51.58 26.29 -19.14
N GLU A 228 -52.25 27.11 -18.31
CA GLU A 228 -52.80 28.42 -18.71
C GLU A 228 -51.82 29.56 -18.42
N GLU A 229 -51.09 29.46 -17.30
CA GLU A 229 -50.11 30.46 -16.85
C GLU A 229 -48.78 29.78 -16.50
N ASP A 230 -47.68 30.47 -16.80
CA ASP A 230 -46.33 30.04 -16.44
C ASP A 230 -45.94 30.63 -15.08
N TYR A 231 -45.94 29.79 -14.05
CA TYR A 231 -45.50 30.13 -12.70
C TYR A 231 -44.03 29.76 -12.44
N GLY A 232 -43.31 29.24 -13.45
CA GLY A 232 -41.93 28.79 -13.29
C GLY A 232 -40.97 29.95 -13.01
N GLY A 233 -40.17 29.83 -11.95
CA GLY A 233 -39.14 30.81 -11.60
C GLY A 233 -38.08 30.92 -12.70
N GLY A 234 -37.70 32.16 -13.06
CA GLY A 234 -36.70 32.42 -14.10
C GLY A 234 -35.30 31.90 -13.75
N GLY A 235 -34.49 31.51 -14.73
CA GLY A 235 -33.11 31.08 -14.49
C GLY A 235 -32.18 32.24 -14.07
N GLY A 236 -31.04 31.92 -13.47
CA GLY A 236 -29.98 32.87 -13.13
C GLY A 236 -29.15 33.32 -14.34
N GLY A 237 -28.76 34.60 -14.35
CA GLY A 237 -27.98 35.22 -15.42
C GLY A 237 -26.50 34.83 -15.45
N ARG A 238 -25.68 35.62 -16.16
CA ARG A 238 -24.23 35.38 -16.31
C ARG A 238 -23.41 36.58 -15.86
N ILE A 239 -22.40 36.34 -15.04
CA ILE A 239 -21.43 37.36 -14.63
C ILE A 239 -20.04 36.89 -15.07
N LYS A 240 -19.32 37.74 -15.81
CA LYS A 240 -17.94 37.45 -16.20
C LYS A 240 -17.05 38.67 -16.03
N PHE A 241 -16.02 38.54 -15.21
CA PHE A 241 -15.01 39.57 -14.96
C PHE A 241 -13.65 39.09 -15.45
N GLU A 242 -13.06 39.83 -16.38
CA GLU A 242 -11.70 39.61 -16.88
C GLU A 242 -10.84 40.83 -16.53
N VAL A 243 -10.22 40.76 -15.36
CA VAL A 243 -9.40 41.83 -14.80
C VAL A 243 -7.93 41.46 -14.94
N GLU A 244 -7.08 42.39 -15.37
CA GLU A 244 -5.66 42.08 -15.60
C GLU A 244 -4.87 41.99 -14.27
N LYS A 245 -5.08 42.95 -13.36
CA LYS A 245 -4.29 43.09 -12.12
C LYS A 245 -5.10 42.76 -10.88
N THR A 246 -5.95 43.66 -10.40
CA THR A 246 -6.60 43.54 -9.09
C THR A 246 -8.11 43.69 -9.16
N VAL A 247 -8.82 42.73 -8.57
CA VAL A 247 -10.27 42.81 -8.35
C VAL A 247 -10.59 42.93 -6.85
N GLU A 248 -11.26 44.01 -6.46
CA GLU A 248 -11.78 44.20 -5.11
C GLU A 248 -13.28 43.84 -5.08
N VAL A 249 -13.64 42.76 -4.40
CA VAL A 249 -15.04 42.31 -4.24
C VAL A 249 -15.51 42.61 -2.82
N GLY A 250 -15.95 43.85 -2.59
CA GLY A 250 -16.57 44.29 -1.32
C GLY A 250 -18.11 44.28 -1.33
N GLY A 251 -18.72 44.10 -2.51
CA GLY A 251 -20.18 44.04 -2.72
C GLY A 251 -20.73 42.62 -2.94
N ASN A 252 -21.97 42.55 -3.43
CA ASN A 252 -22.67 41.28 -3.71
C ASN A 252 -22.72 41.01 -5.22
N LEU A 253 -22.27 39.82 -5.63
CA LEU A 253 -22.41 39.31 -7.00
C LEU A 253 -23.44 38.17 -7.00
N LEU A 254 -24.61 38.41 -7.57
CA LEU A 254 -25.77 37.52 -7.46
C LEU A 254 -26.22 37.04 -8.84
N ALA A 255 -26.13 35.74 -9.08
CA ALA A 255 -26.64 35.05 -10.27
C ALA A 255 -27.61 33.93 -9.87
N ASN A 256 -28.51 34.21 -8.94
CA ASN A 256 -29.42 33.20 -8.37
C ASN A 256 -30.60 32.90 -9.31
N GLY A 257 -31.18 31.71 -9.17
CA GLY A 257 -32.47 31.39 -9.77
C GLY A 257 -33.59 32.25 -9.15
N GLY A 258 -34.63 32.52 -9.94
CA GLY A 258 -35.85 33.17 -9.47
C GLY A 258 -36.79 32.18 -8.79
N ASP A 259 -37.56 32.66 -7.82
CA ASP A 259 -38.49 31.83 -7.04
C ASP A 259 -39.79 31.57 -7.82
N GLY A 260 -40.26 30.32 -7.80
CA GLY A 260 -41.55 29.90 -8.39
C GLY A 260 -42.70 29.84 -7.36
N GLY A 261 -42.39 29.92 -6.07
CA GLY A 261 -43.37 29.84 -4.99
C GLY A 261 -44.10 28.48 -4.95
N VAL A 262 -45.34 28.43 -4.45
CA VAL A 262 -46.08 27.15 -4.30
C VAL A 262 -46.74 26.65 -5.60
N LYS A 263 -46.77 27.47 -6.66
CA LYS A 263 -47.48 27.19 -7.93
C LYS A 263 -46.53 26.93 -9.11
N GLY A 264 -45.22 26.99 -8.90
CA GLY A 264 -44.22 26.74 -9.92
C GLY A 264 -42.90 26.31 -9.29
N GLY A 265 -42.08 25.62 -10.07
CA GLY A 265 -40.74 25.22 -9.67
C GLY A 265 -39.78 26.41 -9.65
N GLY A 266 -38.77 26.32 -8.80
CA GLY A 266 -37.70 27.31 -8.72
C GLY A 266 -36.80 27.27 -9.95
N GLY A 267 -36.31 28.43 -10.36
CA GLY A 267 -35.29 28.54 -11.41
C GLY A 267 -33.92 28.07 -10.92
N SER A 268 -33.07 27.61 -11.84
CA SER A 268 -31.69 27.22 -11.49
C SER A 268 -30.76 28.42 -11.42
N GLY A 269 -29.67 28.29 -10.65
CA GLY A 269 -28.61 29.30 -10.57
C GLY A 269 -27.87 29.48 -11.90
N GLY A 270 -27.23 30.64 -12.08
CA GLY A 270 -26.51 31.03 -13.30
C GLY A 270 -25.03 30.64 -13.32
N SER A 271 -24.24 31.39 -14.10
CA SER A 271 -22.78 31.24 -14.19
C SER A 271 -22.05 32.48 -13.72
N ILE A 272 -21.02 32.31 -12.90
CA ILE A 272 -20.10 33.38 -12.49
C ILE A 272 -18.67 32.95 -12.81
N PHE A 273 -17.94 33.77 -13.58
CA PHE A 273 -16.52 33.56 -13.87
C PHE A 273 -15.71 34.81 -13.54
N ILE A 274 -14.68 34.67 -12.70
CA ILE A 274 -13.79 35.79 -12.31
C ILE A 274 -12.36 35.40 -12.64
N LYS A 275 -11.68 36.24 -13.42
CA LYS A 275 -10.25 36.11 -13.73
C LYS A 275 -9.51 37.37 -13.28
N ALA A 276 -8.48 37.22 -12.45
CA ALA A 276 -7.61 38.32 -12.01
C ALA A 276 -6.24 37.83 -11.56
N HIS A 277 -5.24 38.71 -11.44
CA HIS A 277 -3.98 38.33 -10.79
C HIS A 277 -4.13 38.32 -9.25
N ARG A 278 -4.85 39.29 -8.68
CA ARG A 278 -5.07 39.40 -7.22
C ARG A 278 -6.52 39.74 -6.89
N MET A 279 -7.09 39.04 -5.91
CA MET A 279 -8.45 39.28 -5.39
C MET A 279 -8.41 39.65 -3.91
N THR A 280 -9.15 40.70 -3.53
CA THR A 280 -9.31 41.17 -2.14
C THR A 280 -10.77 41.53 -1.87
N GLY A 281 -11.16 41.52 -0.60
CA GLY A 281 -12.49 41.98 -0.16
C GLY A 281 -13.21 40.95 0.70
N SER A 282 -14.43 41.29 1.13
CA SER A 282 -15.27 40.49 2.03
C SER A 282 -16.72 40.44 1.52
N GLY A 283 -16.90 40.53 0.20
CA GLY A 283 -18.20 40.47 -0.47
C GLY A 283 -18.79 39.07 -0.53
N ARG A 284 -19.99 38.97 -1.11
CA ARG A 284 -20.74 37.71 -1.26
C ARG A 284 -20.91 37.36 -2.73
N ILE A 285 -20.61 36.11 -3.11
CA ILE A 285 -20.77 35.61 -4.48
C ILE A 285 -21.74 34.43 -4.44
N SER A 286 -22.85 34.54 -5.16
CA SER A 286 -23.97 33.59 -5.08
C SER A 286 -24.49 33.20 -6.45
N ALA A 287 -24.63 31.89 -6.69
CA ALA A 287 -25.29 31.30 -7.85
C ALA A 287 -26.24 30.18 -7.39
N SER A 288 -27.07 30.46 -6.38
CA SER A 288 -27.97 29.48 -5.79
C SER A 288 -29.22 29.23 -6.65
N GLY A 289 -29.84 28.07 -6.50
CA GLY A 289 -31.18 27.80 -7.03
C GLY A 289 -32.25 28.65 -6.34
N GLY A 290 -33.37 28.89 -7.04
CA GLY A 290 -34.55 29.57 -6.50
C GLY A 290 -35.50 28.59 -5.79
N ASP A 291 -36.29 29.12 -4.87
CA ASP A 291 -37.27 28.36 -4.09
C ASP A 291 -38.57 28.15 -4.89
N GLY A 292 -39.21 27.00 -4.76
CA GLY A 292 -40.42 26.70 -5.51
C GLY A 292 -41.17 25.48 -5.02
N PHE A 293 -42.19 25.05 -5.76
CA PHE A 293 -42.93 23.82 -5.49
C PHE A 293 -41.93 22.65 -5.40
N ALA A 294 -41.04 22.57 -6.38
CA ALA A 294 -39.73 21.95 -6.24
C ALA A 294 -38.62 22.99 -6.47
N GLY A 295 -37.56 22.91 -5.68
CA GLY A 295 -36.43 23.84 -5.72
C GLY A 295 -35.54 23.67 -6.94
N GLY A 296 -34.99 24.78 -7.46
CA GLY A 296 -34.06 24.78 -8.58
C GLY A 296 -32.65 24.31 -8.19
N GLY A 297 -31.89 23.78 -9.15
CA GLY A 297 -30.49 23.39 -8.94
C GLY A 297 -29.56 24.61 -8.79
N GLY A 298 -28.49 24.45 -8.01
CA GLY A 298 -27.44 25.48 -7.85
C GLY A 298 -26.53 25.57 -9.07
N GLY A 299 -26.10 26.79 -9.43
CA GLY A 299 -25.34 27.10 -10.64
C GLY A 299 -23.83 26.82 -10.59
N ARG A 300 -23.04 27.51 -11.42
CA ARG A 300 -21.59 27.30 -11.51
C ARG A 300 -20.81 28.58 -11.20
N ILE A 301 -19.81 28.47 -10.34
CA ILE A 301 -18.87 29.55 -10.03
C ILE A 301 -17.46 29.05 -10.34
N SER A 302 -16.68 29.81 -11.10
CA SER A 302 -15.26 29.55 -11.29
C SER A 302 -14.43 30.81 -11.04
N ILE A 303 -13.32 30.62 -10.31
CA ILE A 303 -12.38 31.68 -9.97
C ILE A 303 -11.00 31.28 -10.48
N ASP A 304 -10.41 32.14 -11.30
CA ASP A 304 -9.06 32.04 -11.84
C ASP A 304 -8.25 33.23 -11.31
N VAL A 305 -7.80 33.10 -10.05
CA VAL A 305 -7.06 34.15 -9.35
C VAL A 305 -5.78 33.62 -8.73
N PHE A 306 -4.63 34.16 -9.15
CA PHE A 306 -3.31 33.71 -8.71
C PHE A 306 -3.03 34.00 -7.22
N SER A 307 -3.29 35.24 -6.78
CA SER A 307 -3.01 35.70 -5.41
C SER A 307 -4.30 36.06 -4.69
N ARG A 308 -4.68 35.24 -3.71
CA ARG A 308 -5.97 35.33 -3.03
C ARG A 308 -5.84 35.81 -1.57
N HIS A 309 -6.43 36.98 -1.27
CA HIS A 309 -6.41 37.60 0.08
C HIS A 309 -7.81 38.16 0.40
N ASP A 310 -8.83 37.31 0.28
CA ASP A 310 -10.23 37.66 0.46
C ASP A 310 -10.92 36.75 1.48
N ASP A 311 -11.93 37.30 2.14
CA ASP A 311 -12.84 36.60 3.04
C ASP A 311 -14.24 36.48 2.38
N THR A 312 -14.28 36.24 1.06
CA THR A 312 -15.57 36.19 0.33
C THR A 312 -16.34 34.91 0.61
N GLU A 313 -17.66 35.03 0.75
CA GLU A 313 -18.55 33.90 0.95
C GLU A 313 -19.14 33.40 -0.38
N PHE A 314 -19.08 32.08 -0.60
CA PHE A 314 -19.59 31.41 -1.79
C PHE A 314 -20.87 30.63 -1.52
N PHE A 315 -21.92 30.90 -2.28
CA PHE A 315 -23.20 30.19 -2.20
C PHE A 315 -23.52 29.52 -3.54
N ILE A 316 -23.53 28.19 -3.56
CA ILE A 316 -23.81 27.36 -4.74
C ILE A 316 -24.91 26.32 -4.47
N HIS A 317 -25.66 26.45 -3.39
CA HIS A 317 -26.65 25.46 -3.00
C HIS A 317 -27.90 25.49 -3.90
N GLY A 318 -28.68 24.41 -3.90
CA GLY A 318 -29.99 24.37 -4.54
C GLY A 318 -31.03 25.23 -3.81
N GLY A 319 -32.21 25.38 -4.41
CA GLY A 319 -33.36 26.04 -3.80
C GLY A 319 -34.19 25.07 -2.95
N LYS A 320 -34.97 25.61 -2.02
CA LYS A 320 -35.89 24.84 -1.17
C LYS A 320 -37.14 24.42 -1.94
N SER A 321 -37.62 23.23 -1.61
CA SER A 321 -38.85 22.67 -2.15
C SER A 321 -40.01 22.81 -1.16
N PHE A 322 -41.11 23.43 -1.56
CA PHE A 322 -42.32 23.54 -0.73
C PHE A 322 -43.23 22.31 -0.81
N GLY A 323 -43.25 21.61 -1.95
CA GLY A 323 -44.06 20.41 -2.16
C GLY A 323 -43.46 19.16 -1.54
N CYS A 324 -42.13 19.11 -1.42
CA CYS A 324 -41.38 18.00 -0.85
C CYS A 324 -40.19 18.54 -0.01
N PRO A 325 -40.42 18.86 1.28
CA PRO A 325 -39.42 19.54 2.12
C PRO A 325 -38.07 18.82 2.23
N ASP A 326 -38.08 17.49 2.14
CA ASP A 326 -36.88 16.67 2.26
C ASP A 326 -36.04 16.61 0.96
N ASN A 327 -36.57 17.10 -0.17
CA ASN A 327 -35.89 17.07 -1.47
C ASN A 327 -35.71 18.49 -2.04
N SER A 328 -34.74 19.23 -1.52
CA SER A 328 -34.30 20.50 -2.11
C SER A 328 -33.52 20.26 -3.40
N GLY A 329 -33.32 21.30 -4.22
CA GLY A 329 -32.49 21.19 -5.43
C GLY A 329 -31.05 20.76 -5.11
N ALA A 330 -30.39 20.11 -6.07
CA ALA A 330 -29.00 19.70 -5.91
C ALA A 330 -28.08 20.93 -5.88
N ALA A 331 -26.93 20.77 -5.22
CA ALA A 331 -25.90 21.78 -5.20
C ALA A 331 -25.27 21.98 -6.59
N GLY A 332 -24.79 23.19 -6.82
CA GLY A 332 -23.97 23.57 -7.95
C GLY A 332 -22.50 23.21 -7.76
N THR A 333 -21.65 23.83 -8.57
CA THR A 333 -20.20 23.59 -8.54
C THR A 333 -19.44 24.88 -8.36
N TYR A 334 -18.51 24.91 -7.40
CA TYR A 334 -17.52 25.96 -7.25
C TYR A 334 -16.13 25.40 -7.59
N TYR A 335 -15.47 26.00 -8.58
CA TYR A 335 -14.15 25.59 -9.03
C TYR A 335 -13.13 26.70 -8.84
N ASP A 336 -12.02 26.40 -8.19
CA ASP A 336 -10.88 27.32 -8.08
C ASP A 336 -9.75 26.80 -8.99
N ALA A 337 -9.42 27.57 -10.03
CA ALA A 337 -8.58 27.12 -11.14
C ALA A 337 -7.09 27.02 -10.79
N VAL A 338 -6.63 27.79 -9.80
CA VAL A 338 -5.22 27.83 -9.39
C VAL A 338 -4.82 26.62 -8.53
N PRO A 339 -5.51 26.34 -7.40
CA PRO A 339 -5.30 25.09 -6.66
C PRO A 339 -5.94 23.88 -7.37
N ARG A 340 -6.76 24.11 -8.41
CA ARG A 340 -7.55 23.07 -9.12
C ARG A 340 -8.42 22.29 -8.15
N SER A 341 -9.19 23.01 -7.34
CA SER A 341 -10.08 22.42 -6.33
C SER A 341 -11.54 22.57 -6.71
N LEU A 342 -12.29 21.47 -6.67
CA LEU A 342 -13.73 21.45 -6.86
C LEU A 342 -14.44 21.34 -5.50
N ILE A 343 -15.43 22.20 -5.28
CA ILE A 343 -16.24 22.22 -4.06
C ILE A 343 -17.71 22.12 -4.44
N VAL A 344 -18.41 21.18 -3.80
CA VAL A 344 -19.86 20.99 -3.89
C VAL A 344 -20.41 21.05 -2.46
N SER A 345 -21.26 22.03 -2.19
CA SER A 345 -21.90 22.21 -0.87
C SER A 345 -23.36 22.59 -1.04
N ASN A 346 -24.25 21.88 -0.35
CA ASN A 346 -25.69 22.19 -0.35
C ASN A 346 -26.15 22.98 0.88
N HIS A 347 -25.20 23.51 1.67
CA HIS A 347 -25.48 24.35 2.83
C HIS A 347 -26.51 23.73 3.80
N ASN A 348 -26.36 22.43 4.06
CA ASN A 348 -27.17 21.65 5.00
C ASN A 348 -28.64 21.47 4.58
N MET A 349 -28.93 21.63 3.30
CA MET A 349 -30.24 21.28 2.73
C MET A 349 -30.23 19.84 2.23
N SER A 350 -31.19 19.05 2.69
CA SER A 350 -31.39 17.69 2.21
C SER A 350 -31.86 17.69 0.75
N THR A 351 -31.30 16.76 -0.03
CA THR A 351 -31.66 16.57 -1.43
C THR A 351 -31.60 15.08 -1.77
N SER A 352 -32.55 14.60 -2.58
CA SER A 352 -32.44 13.29 -3.24
C SER A 352 -31.82 13.40 -4.64
N THR A 353 -31.72 14.62 -5.18
CA THR A 353 -31.17 14.89 -6.51
C THR A 353 -29.65 15.06 -6.50
N ASP A 354 -29.00 14.61 -7.56
CA ASP A 354 -27.54 14.59 -7.64
C ASP A 354 -26.97 15.80 -8.40
N THR A 355 -25.79 16.24 -7.98
CA THR A 355 -24.85 17.01 -8.79
C THR A 355 -24.03 16.05 -9.65
N LEU A 356 -24.16 16.15 -10.97
CA LEU A 356 -23.46 15.25 -11.89
C LEU A 356 -21.99 15.64 -12.04
N LEU A 357 -21.10 14.70 -11.72
CA LEU A 357 -19.66 14.76 -11.99
C LEU A 357 -19.38 13.90 -13.24
N MET A 358 -19.24 14.56 -14.39
CA MET A 358 -19.07 13.88 -15.68
C MET A 358 -17.58 13.60 -15.95
N GLU A 359 -17.02 14.08 -17.07
CA GLU A 359 -15.64 13.80 -17.45
C GLU A 359 -14.62 14.47 -16.51
N PHE A 360 -13.73 13.67 -15.92
CA PHE A 360 -12.57 14.13 -15.16
C PHE A 360 -11.39 14.42 -16.12
N PRO A 361 -10.62 15.50 -15.88
CA PRO A 361 -9.53 15.87 -16.78
C PRO A 361 -8.40 14.84 -16.74
N LYS A 362 -8.02 14.30 -17.92
CA LYS A 362 -6.88 13.36 -18.06
C LYS A 362 -5.52 14.06 -18.01
N GLN A 363 -5.49 15.34 -18.37
CA GLN A 363 -4.30 16.20 -18.34
C GLN A 363 -4.58 17.36 -17.37
N SER A 364 -3.60 17.71 -16.53
CA SER A 364 -3.78 18.62 -15.37
C SER A 364 -4.87 18.14 -14.39
N LEU A 365 -4.55 17.05 -13.68
CA LEU A 365 -5.42 16.48 -12.64
C LEU A 365 -5.84 17.53 -11.61
N TRP A 366 -7.07 17.41 -11.13
CA TRP A 366 -7.55 18.18 -9.98
C TRP A 366 -6.75 17.82 -8.74
N THR A 367 -6.48 18.80 -7.89
CA THR A 367 -5.77 18.56 -6.64
C THR A 367 -6.73 18.07 -5.57
N ASN A 368 -7.86 18.76 -5.38
CA ASN A 368 -8.76 18.49 -4.27
C ASN A 368 -10.23 18.47 -4.71
N VAL A 369 -11.01 17.53 -4.18
CA VAL A 369 -12.47 17.48 -4.37
C VAL A 369 -13.15 17.44 -3.00
N TYR A 370 -14.01 18.43 -2.73
CA TYR A 370 -14.74 18.55 -1.47
C TYR A 370 -16.24 18.41 -1.72
N ILE A 371 -16.88 17.47 -1.03
CA ILE A 371 -18.33 17.29 -1.03
C ILE A 371 -18.80 17.42 0.41
N ARG A 372 -19.64 18.41 0.71
CA ARG A 372 -20.02 18.73 2.09
C ARG A 372 -21.46 19.22 2.25
N ASP A 373 -21.92 19.24 3.49
CA ASP A 373 -23.16 19.88 3.94
C ASP A 373 -24.41 19.38 3.19
N HIS A 374 -24.67 18.06 3.28
CA HIS A 374 -25.78 17.37 2.60
C HIS A 374 -25.75 17.42 1.05
N ALA A 375 -24.58 17.73 0.46
CA ALA A 375 -24.40 17.60 -0.97
C ALA A 375 -24.39 16.13 -1.40
N LYS A 376 -25.13 15.84 -2.48
CA LYS A 376 -25.16 14.55 -3.14
C LYS A 376 -24.56 14.70 -4.54
N ALA A 377 -23.48 13.99 -4.82
CA ALA A 377 -22.79 14.02 -6.11
C ALA A 377 -22.75 12.62 -6.71
N SER A 378 -22.91 12.51 -8.04
CA SER A 378 -22.89 11.22 -8.73
C SER A 378 -21.96 11.22 -9.94
N VAL A 379 -21.28 10.09 -10.14
CA VAL A 379 -20.44 9.80 -11.32
C VAL A 379 -21.20 8.77 -12.18
N PRO A 380 -22.05 9.20 -13.12
CA PRO A 380 -23.02 8.33 -13.77
C PRO A 380 -22.46 7.57 -14.99
N LEU A 381 -21.28 7.96 -15.50
CA LEU A 381 -20.74 7.40 -16.74
C LEU A 381 -20.28 5.95 -16.53
N LEU A 382 -20.77 5.05 -17.40
CA LEU A 382 -20.32 3.67 -17.51
C LEU A 382 -18.81 3.66 -17.79
N TRP A 383 -18.01 2.98 -16.96
CA TRP A 383 -16.54 3.02 -16.97
C TRP A 383 -15.94 4.41 -16.80
N SER A 384 -15.97 4.91 -15.57
CA SER A 384 -15.32 6.17 -15.20
C SER A 384 -14.02 5.94 -14.44
N ARG A 385 -12.95 6.62 -14.89
CA ARG A 385 -11.72 6.79 -14.11
C ARG A 385 -11.74 8.16 -13.44
N VAL A 386 -11.85 8.16 -12.11
CA VAL A 386 -11.73 9.34 -11.25
C VAL A 386 -10.30 9.40 -10.74
N GLN A 387 -9.51 10.34 -11.28
CA GLN A 387 -8.12 10.54 -10.87
C GLN A 387 -7.93 11.93 -10.28
N VAL A 388 -7.54 11.99 -9.01
CA VAL A 388 -7.30 13.21 -8.24
C VAL A 388 -5.87 13.17 -7.71
N ARG A 389 -5.14 14.28 -7.81
CA ARG A 389 -3.73 14.36 -7.38
C ARG A 389 -3.57 14.40 -5.86
N GLY A 390 -4.48 15.06 -5.15
CA GLY A 390 -4.44 15.23 -3.70
C GLY A 390 -5.58 14.47 -3.02
N GLN A 391 -6.50 15.20 -2.39
CA GLN A 391 -7.51 14.60 -1.51
C GLN A 391 -8.95 14.66 -2.06
N ILE A 392 -9.70 13.60 -1.79
CA ILE A 392 -11.17 13.56 -1.88
C ILE A 392 -11.70 13.58 -0.45
N HIS A 393 -12.45 14.62 -0.11
CA HIS A 393 -12.96 14.83 1.25
C HIS A 393 -14.49 14.93 1.26
N LEU A 394 -15.12 14.02 2.00
CA LEU A 394 -16.56 13.98 2.23
C LEU A 394 -16.86 14.30 3.70
N SER A 395 -17.75 15.27 3.93
CA SER A 395 -18.13 15.68 5.29
C SER A 395 -19.61 16.06 5.44
N CYS A 396 -20.15 15.99 6.64
CA CYS A 396 -21.48 16.50 7.00
C CYS A 396 -22.62 15.94 6.12
N ALA A 397 -22.89 14.63 6.21
CA ALA A 397 -23.94 13.92 5.46
C ALA A 397 -23.78 14.00 3.93
N ALA A 398 -22.56 14.20 3.45
CA ALA A 398 -22.24 14.14 2.03
C ALA A 398 -22.43 12.73 1.48
N VAL A 399 -22.93 12.65 0.24
CA VAL A 399 -23.12 11.38 -0.47
C VAL A 399 -22.41 11.44 -1.83
N LEU A 400 -21.57 10.45 -2.10
CA LEU A 400 -20.93 10.26 -3.41
C LEU A 400 -21.36 8.91 -3.97
N SER A 401 -22.01 8.92 -5.13
CA SER A 401 -22.44 7.71 -5.83
C SER A 401 -21.66 7.44 -7.11
N PHE A 402 -21.32 6.18 -7.35
CA PHE A 402 -20.75 5.68 -8.60
C PHE A 402 -21.77 4.80 -9.29
N GLY A 403 -22.04 5.10 -10.57
CA GLY A 403 -23.05 4.39 -11.34
C GLY A 403 -24.48 4.73 -10.91
N LEU A 404 -25.42 3.98 -11.47
CA LEU A 404 -26.86 4.15 -11.27
C LEU A 404 -27.40 2.89 -10.58
N ALA A 405 -28.35 3.07 -9.63
CA ALA A 405 -28.82 2.00 -8.75
C ALA A 405 -29.33 0.72 -9.47
N HIS A 406 -29.89 0.88 -10.68
CA HIS A 406 -30.44 -0.24 -11.47
C HIS A 406 -29.47 -0.83 -12.49
N TYR A 407 -28.24 -0.31 -12.57
CA TYR A 407 -27.25 -0.68 -13.59
C TYR A 407 -25.90 -1.05 -12.96
N GLY A 408 -25.88 -2.13 -12.18
CA GLY A 408 -24.72 -2.62 -11.44
C GLY A 408 -23.68 -3.42 -12.25
N SER A 409 -23.52 -3.16 -13.55
CA SER A 409 -22.60 -3.88 -14.45
C SER A 409 -21.32 -3.11 -14.81
N SER A 410 -21.11 -1.94 -14.21
CA SER A 410 -19.97 -1.07 -14.51
C SER A 410 -18.77 -1.34 -13.61
N GLU A 411 -17.58 -1.06 -14.13
CA GLU A 411 -16.34 -1.00 -13.34
C GLU A 411 -15.89 0.46 -13.21
N PHE A 412 -15.55 0.89 -12.00
CA PHE A 412 -15.09 2.24 -11.70
C PHE A 412 -13.66 2.21 -11.20
N GLU A 413 -12.84 3.16 -11.63
CA GLU A 413 -11.49 3.35 -11.12
C GLU A 413 -11.40 4.64 -10.32
N LEU A 414 -10.97 4.56 -9.06
CA LEU A 414 -10.73 5.73 -8.20
C LEU A 414 -9.26 5.78 -7.81
N MET A 415 -8.58 6.89 -8.11
CA MET A 415 -7.20 7.12 -7.75
C MET A 415 -7.06 8.48 -7.07
N ALA A 416 -6.56 8.49 -5.83
CA ALA A 416 -6.32 9.70 -5.05
C ALA A 416 -5.12 9.52 -4.11
N GLU A 417 -4.52 10.60 -3.59
CA GLU A 417 -3.57 10.45 -2.50
C GLU A 417 -4.31 10.13 -1.20
N GLU A 418 -5.40 10.85 -0.91
CA GLU A 418 -6.14 10.70 0.34
C GLU A 418 -7.66 10.64 0.09
N LEU A 419 -8.33 9.69 0.74
CA LEU A 419 -9.80 9.62 0.81
C LEU A 419 -10.23 9.77 2.27
N LEU A 420 -10.81 10.93 2.56
CA LEU A 420 -11.25 11.33 3.90
C LEU A 420 -12.76 11.36 3.97
N MET A 421 -13.33 10.62 4.91
CA MET A 421 -14.78 10.47 5.08
C MET A 421 -15.18 10.77 6.53
N SER A 422 -16.08 11.73 6.72
CA SER A 422 -16.64 12.12 8.02
C SER A 422 -18.16 12.26 7.93
N ASP A 423 -18.92 11.51 8.74
CA ASP A 423 -20.39 11.48 8.69
C ASP A 423 -20.94 11.39 7.26
N SER A 424 -20.36 10.53 6.42
CA SER A 424 -20.59 10.53 4.97
C SER A 424 -20.84 9.13 4.42
N VAL A 425 -21.44 9.06 3.21
CA VAL A 425 -21.78 7.80 2.56
C VAL A 425 -21.24 7.77 1.14
N VAL A 426 -20.46 6.74 0.81
CA VAL A 426 -20.10 6.42 -0.57
C VAL A 426 -20.91 5.21 -1.02
N LYS A 427 -21.62 5.33 -2.15
CA LYS A 427 -22.40 4.25 -2.75
C LYS A 427 -21.80 3.87 -4.09
N ILE A 428 -21.61 2.58 -4.35
CA ILE A 428 -21.08 2.08 -5.61
C ILE A 428 -22.06 1.07 -6.17
N PHE A 429 -22.49 1.27 -7.42
CA PHE A 429 -23.34 0.34 -8.16
C PHE A 429 -22.52 -0.31 -9.28
N GLY A 430 -21.90 -1.44 -8.99
CA GLY A 430 -20.91 -2.12 -9.84
C GLY A 430 -19.63 -2.44 -9.06
N ALA A 431 -18.55 -2.74 -9.77
CA ALA A 431 -17.25 -2.98 -9.15
C ALA A 431 -16.41 -1.71 -9.04
N LEU A 432 -15.66 -1.61 -7.95
CA LEU A 432 -14.74 -0.51 -7.70
C LEU A 432 -13.31 -1.03 -7.64
N ARG A 433 -12.43 -0.40 -8.42
CA ARG A 433 -10.98 -0.49 -8.29
C ARG A 433 -10.46 0.83 -7.72
N MET A 434 -10.20 0.85 -6.43
CA MET A 434 -9.68 2.00 -5.72
C MET A 434 -8.18 1.84 -5.47
N SER A 435 -7.41 2.91 -5.68
CA SER A 435 -5.99 2.99 -5.31
C SER A 435 -5.74 4.34 -4.63
N VAL A 436 -5.53 4.30 -3.31
CA VAL A 436 -5.28 5.47 -2.47
C VAL A 436 -4.02 5.30 -1.61
N LYS A 437 -3.44 6.39 -1.11
CA LYS A 437 -2.38 6.27 -0.10
C LYS A 437 -2.96 6.13 1.30
N MET A 438 -3.92 7.00 1.62
CA MET A 438 -4.56 7.06 2.94
C MET A 438 -6.07 6.95 2.80
N HIS A 439 -6.70 6.04 3.54
CA HIS A 439 -8.15 5.94 3.65
C HIS A 439 -8.59 6.08 5.11
N LEU A 440 -9.23 7.21 5.43
CA LEU A 440 -9.68 7.52 6.78
C LEU A 440 -11.19 7.67 6.81
N MET A 441 -11.84 6.88 7.66
CA MET A 441 -13.30 6.91 7.84
C MET A 441 -13.66 7.20 9.29
N TRP A 442 -14.57 8.15 9.48
CA TRP A 442 -15.15 8.54 10.76
C TRP A 442 -16.68 8.56 10.65
N ASN A 443 -17.37 7.71 11.42
CA ASN A 443 -18.83 7.53 11.38
C ASN A 443 -19.40 7.51 9.95
N SER A 444 -18.71 6.81 9.04
CA SER A 444 -18.99 6.86 7.61
C SER A 444 -19.22 5.46 7.04
N LYS A 445 -19.95 5.39 5.92
CA LYS A 445 -20.33 4.11 5.29
C LYS A 445 -19.90 4.06 3.83
N MET A 446 -19.33 2.94 3.42
CA MET A 446 -19.02 2.61 2.03
C MET A 446 -19.81 1.37 1.64
N LEU A 447 -20.73 1.52 0.70
CA LEU A 447 -21.66 0.49 0.27
C LEU A 447 -21.37 0.12 -1.19
N ILE A 448 -21.00 -1.13 -1.44
CA ILE A 448 -20.73 -1.67 -2.77
C ILE A 448 -21.83 -2.68 -3.11
N ASP A 449 -22.61 -2.35 -4.14
CA ASP A 449 -23.67 -3.17 -4.70
C ASP A 449 -23.29 -3.59 -6.13
N CYS A 450 -22.74 -4.79 -6.25
CA CYS A 450 -22.57 -5.47 -7.52
C CYS A 450 -23.87 -6.25 -7.79
N GLY A 451 -24.67 -5.80 -8.76
CA GLY A 451 -25.99 -6.35 -9.03
C GLY A 451 -26.01 -7.87 -9.29
N ALA A 452 -27.19 -8.45 -9.46
CA ALA A 452 -27.38 -9.90 -9.55
C ALA A 452 -26.72 -10.60 -10.77
N ASP A 453 -26.19 -9.86 -11.75
CA ASP A 453 -25.58 -10.44 -12.95
C ASP A 453 -24.20 -11.07 -12.66
N ALA A 454 -24.09 -12.35 -13.00
CA ALA A 454 -23.02 -13.29 -12.62
C ALA A 454 -21.61 -13.02 -13.21
N ILE A 455 -21.37 -11.85 -13.81
CA ILE A 455 -19.99 -11.39 -14.08
C ILE A 455 -19.51 -10.81 -12.74
N ALA A 456 -19.20 -11.69 -11.79
CA ALA A 456 -18.80 -11.36 -10.43
C ALA A 456 -17.54 -10.49 -10.43
N ALA A 457 -17.73 -9.18 -10.60
CA ALA A 457 -16.66 -8.22 -10.64
C ALA A 457 -16.18 -8.01 -9.19
N THR A 458 -14.98 -8.51 -8.91
CA THR A 458 -14.32 -8.36 -7.62
C THR A 458 -13.99 -6.89 -7.41
N SER A 459 -14.49 -6.29 -6.34
CA SER A 459 -14.05 -4.94 -5.97
C SER A 459 -12.71 -5.02 -5.25
N LEU A 460 -11.77 -4.14 -5.64
CA LEU A 460 -10.42 -4.09 -5.12
C LEU A 460 -10.16 -2.71 -4.52
N LEU A 461 -9.86 -2.67 -3.22
CA LEU A 461 -9.48 -1.48 -2.48
C LEU A 461 -8.01 -1.54 -2.13
N GLU A 462 -7.17 -0.79 -2.83
CA GLU A 462 -5.74 -0.69 -2.57
C GLU A 462 -5.44 0.59 -1.79
N ALA A 463 -4.77 0.45 -0.64
CA ALA A 463 -4.36 1.54 0.23
C ALA A 463 -2.88 1.41 0.60
N SER A 464 -1.99 2.19 -0.02
CA SER A 464 -0.54 1.96 0.15
C SER A 464 -0.05 2.16 1.60
N ASN A 465 -0.55 3.14 2.35
CA ASN A 465 0.00 3.47 3.67
C ASN A 465 -0.93 3.14 4.85
N LEU A 466 -2.19 3.57 4.82
CA LEU A 466 -3.03 3.50 6.02
C LEU A 466 -4.51 3.38 5.68
N VAL A 467 -5.18 2.44 6.36
CA VAL A 467 -6.64 2.32 6.40
C VAL A 467 -7.08 2.38 7.87
N VAL A 468 -7.87 3.39 8.22
CA VAL A 468 -8.39 3.56 9.59
C VAL A 468 -9.90 3.76 9.55
N LEU A 469 -10.61 2.91 10.27
CA LEU A 469 -12.03 3.06 10.55
C LEU A 469 -12.21 3.46 12.03
N ARG A 470 -13.07 4.46 12.25
CA ARG A 470 -13.45 4.95 13.58
C ARG A 470 -14.94 5.21 13.69
N GLU A 471 -15.44 5.15 14.92
CA GLU A 471 -16.80 5.56 15.32
C GLU A 471 -17.92 4.90 14.49
N SER A 472 -17.95 3.55 14.45
CA SER A 472 -18.99 2.80 13.72
C SER A 472 -18.93 2.97 12.19
N SER A 473 -17.72 3.06 11.66
CA SER A 473 -17.49 3.11 10.20
C SER A 473 -17.62 1.73 9.58
N MET A 474 -18.24 1.64 8.39
CA MET A 474 -18.56 0.36 7.77
C MET A 474 -18.20 0.33 6.29
N ILE A 475 -17.51 -0.73 5.86
CA ILE A 475 -17.31 -1.10 4.46
C ILE A 475 -18.10 -2.38 4.21
N GLN A 476 -19.14 -2.31 3.38
CA GLN A 476 -20.04 -3.42 3.08
C GLN A 476 -20.06 -3.69 1.57
N SER A 477 -19.86 -4.94 1.19
CA SER A 477 -19.96 -5.42 -0.20
C SER A 477 -20.87 -6.63 -0.29
N ASN A 478 -21.84 -6.63 -1.22
CA ASN A 478 -22.66 -7.80 -1.51
C ASN A 478 -21.94 -8.86 -2.37
N ALA A 479 -20.79 -8.51 -2.96
CA ALA A 479 -19.95 -9.39 -3.77
C ALA A 479 -18.56 -9.57 -3.14
N ASN A 480 -17.60 -10.07 -3.92
CA ASN A 480 -16.21 -10.29 -3.50
C ASN A 480 -15.48 -8.95 -3.30
N LEU A 481 -14.83 -8.80 -2.15
CA LEU A 481 -14.05 -7.61 -1.78
C LEU A 481 -12.60 -8.01 -1.43
N GLY A 482 -11.64 -7.48 -2.20
CA GLY A 482 -10.23 -7.50 -1.86
C GLY A 482 -9.81 -6.16 -1.27
N VAL A 483 -9.18 -6.16 -0.10
CA VAL A 483 -8.55 -4.98 0.50
C VAL A 483 -7.05 -5.24 0.59
N ASN A 484 -6.29 -4.46 -0.14
CA ASN A 484 -4.84 -4.57 -0.22
C ASN A 484 -4.22 -3.31 0.38
N GLY A 485 -3.10 -3.43 1.06
CA GLY A 485 -2.36 -2.23 1.46
C GLY A 485 -1.01 -2.55 2.04
N GLN A 486 -0.01 -1.68 1.91
CA GLN A 486 1.37 -1.99 2.34
C GLN A 486 1.66 -1.58 3.78
N GLY A 487 0.82 -0.73 4.38
CA GLY A 487 1.00 -0.26 5.76
C GLY A 487 0.01 -0.90 6.74
N PHE A 488 -0.77 -0.07 7.44
CA PHE A 488 -1.59 -0.51 8.57
C PHE A 488 -3.09 -0.52 8.26
N LEU A 489 -3.78 -1.59 8.66
CA LEU A 489 -5.24 -1.64 8.74
C LEU A 489 -5.65 -1.60 10.21
N ASN A 490 -6.36 -0.55 10.62
CA ASN A 490 -6.75 -0.36 12.02
C ASN A 490 -8.25 -0.08 12.16
N LEU A 491 -8.97 -1.02 12.76
CA LEU A 491 -10.34 -0.85 13.20
C LEU A 491 -10.28 -0.47 14.68
N SER A 492 -10.71 0.74 15.04
CA SER A 492 -10.36 1.32 16.34
C SER A 492 -11.49 1.30 17.38
N GLY A 493 -12.75 1.12 16.97
CA GLY A 493 -13.89 1.25 17.86
C GLY A 493 -15.04 0.25 17.64
N PRO A 494 -15.98 0.20 18.60
CA PRO A 494 -17.17 -0.63 18.49
C PRO A 494 -18.05 -0.17 17.33
N GLY A 495 -18.53 -1.15 16.56
CA GLY A 495 -19.34 -0.91 15.36
C GLY A 495 -18.53 -0.73 14.08
N ASP A 496 -17.20 -0.63 14.16
CA ASP A 496 -16.36 -0.61 12.96
C ASP A 496 -16.39 -2.00 12.29
N MET A 497 -16.74 -2.05 11.01
CA MET A 497 -16.98 -3.32 10.32
C MET A 497 -16.47 -3.31 8.88
N ILE A 498 -15.81 -4.40 8.49
CA ILE A 498 -15.58 -4.73 7.08
C ILE A 498 -16.29 -6.06 6.81
N GLU A 499 -17.30 -6.02 5.95
CA GLU A 499 -18.09 -7.18 5.60
C GLU A 499 -18.24 -7.34 4.08
N ALA A 500 -18.06 -8.58 3.62
CA ALA A 500 -18.25 -8.94 2.23
C ALA A 500 -18.71 -10.39 2.11
N GLN A 501 -19.23 -10.77 0.94
CA GLN A 501 -19.57 -12.17 0.70
C GLN A 501 -18.31 -13.06 0.71
N ARG A 502 -17.21 -12.54 0.14
CA ARG A 502 -15.86 -13.05 0.33
C ARG A 502 -14.93 -11.87 0.58
N LEU A 503 -14.15 -11.97 1.66
CA LEU A 503 -13.24 -10.92 2.09
C LEU A 503 -11.80 -11.43 1.99
N ILE A 504 -10.97 -10.69 1.26
CA ILE A 504 -9.54 -10.99 1.16
C ILE A 504 -8.78 -9.75 1.63
N LEU A 505 -7.94 -9.91 2.64
CA LEU A 505 -7.04 -8.87 3.14
C LEU A 505 -5.62 -9.26 2.77
N SER A 506 -4.89 -8.41 2.04
CA SER A 506 -3.54 -8.75 1.63
C SER A 506 -2.52 -7.61 1.70
N LEU A 507 -1.24 -7.98 1.79
CA LEU A 507 -0.06 -7.11 1.72
C LEU A 507 0.17 -6.17 2.91
N PHE A 508 -0.68 -6.21 3.95
CA PHE A 508 -0.58 -5.30 5.10
C PHE A 508 0.63 -5.63 5.96
N PHE A 509 1.34 -4.60 6.44
CA PHE A 509 2.37 -4.80 7.45
C PHE A 509 1.75 -5.28 8.77
N SER A 510 0.67 -4.60 9.22
CA SER A 510 -0.06 -5.03 10.42
C SER A 510 -1.55 -4.75 10.32
N ILE A 511 -2.33 -5.70 10.82
CA ILE A 511 -3.79 -5.62 10.92
C ILE A 511 -4.17 -5.61 12.40
N ASN A 512 -4.85 -4.55 12.83
CA ASN A 512 -5.39 -4.41 14.18
C ASN A 512 -6.92 -4.36 14.15
N VAL A 513 -7.55 -5.34 14.80
CA VAL A 513 -9.00 -5.40 15.00
C VAL A 513 -9.29 -5.03 16.44
N GLY A 514 -9.66 -3.78 16.67
CA GLY A 514 -9.98 -3.23 17.98
C GLY A 514 -11.23 -3.85 18.63
N PRO A 515 -11.49 -3.52 19.90
CA PRO A 515 -12.54 -4.14 20.68
C PRO A 515 -13.92 -3.71 20.16
N GLY A 516 -14.77 -4.70 19.86
CA GLY A 516 -16.11 -4.47 19.28
C GLY A 516 -16.11 -4.17 17.78
N SER A 517 -14.95 -4.19 17.11
CA SER A 517 -14.85 -4.18 15.66
C SER A 517 -15.03 -5.58 15.08
N VAL A 518 -15.51 -5.68 13.84
CA VAL A 518 -15.87 -6.96 13.20
C VAL A 518 -15.27 -7.07 11.79
N LEU A 519 -14.55 -8.15 11.53
CA LEU A 519 -14.21 -8.61 10.19
C LEU A 519 -15.08 -9.82 9.84
N ARG A 520 -15.86 -9.73 8.76
CA ARG A 520 -16.86 -10.75 8.44
C ARG A 520 -16.85 -11.15 6.97
N GLY A 521 -16.86 -12.46 6.73
CA GLY A 521 -17.28 -13.02 5.44
C GLY A 521 -17.80 -14.44 5.63
N PRO A 522 -19.08 -14.74 5.33
CA PRO A 522 -19.98 -14.02 4.43
C PRO A 522 -20.90 -12.96 5.09
N LEU A 523 -21.65 -12.21 4.27
CA LEU A 523 -22.59 -11.18 4.68
C LEU A 523 -23.81 -11.78 5.45
N GLU A 524 -24.21 -11.17 6.57
CA GLU A 524 -25.23 -11.73 7.49
C GLU A 524 -26.64 -11.81 6.89
N ASN A 525 -27.01 -10.88 6.00
CA ASN A 525 -28.32 -10.80 5.36
C ASN A 525 -28.28 -11.16 3.87
N ALA A 526 -27.30 -11.94 3.41
CA ALA A 526 -27.28 -12.41 2.03
C ALA A 526 -28.59 -13.19 1.77
N SER A 527 -29.45 -12.66 0.91
CA SER A 527 -30.59 -13.43 0.38
C SER A 527 -30.03 -14.72 -0.24
N ASN A 528 -30.79 -15.82 -0.19
CA ASN A 528 -30.47 -17.12 -0.81
C ASN A 528 -30.33 -16.99 -2.34
N ASN A 529 -29.33 -16.26 -2.80
CA ASN A 529 -28.98 -15.99 -4.18
C ASN A 529 -27.66 -16.68 -4.53
N ASP A 530 -27.47 -16.95 -5.82
CA ASP A 530 -26.38 -17.72 -6.44
C ASP A 530 -24.92 -17.27 -6.13
N MET A 531 -24.72 -16.25 -5.29
CA MET A 531 -23.41 -15.73 -4.85
C MET A 531 -22.93 -16.29 -3.49
N VAL A 532 -23.69 -17.16 -2.82
CA VAL A 532 -23.19 -17.87 -1.64
C VAL A 532 -21.98 -18.74 -2.03
N PRO A 533 -20.82 -18.62 -1.35
CA PRO A 533 -19.68 -19.49 -1.59
C PRO A 533 -20.16 -20.94 -1.57
N ARG A 534 -19.95 -21.68 -2.67
CA ARG A 534 -20.23 -23.11 -2.70
C ARG A 534 -19.28 -23.79 -1.73
N LEU A 535 -19.75 -23.99 -0.50
CA LEU A 535 -19.05 -24.75 0.51
C LEU A 535 -18.94 -26.20 0.02
N TYR A 536 -17.75 -26.79 0.10
CA TYR A 536 -17.47 -28.17 -0.33
C TYR A 536 -18.07 -29.19 0.64
N CYS A 537 -19.40 -29.20 0.76
CA CYS A 537 -20.13 -29.99 1.77
C CYS A 537 -20.34 -31.46 1.38
N GLU A 538 -20.28 -31.78 0.08
CA GLU A 538 -20.52 -33.14 -0.43
C GLU A 538 -19.24 -33.94 -0.70
N LEU A 539 -18.08 -33.28 -0.69
CA LEU A 539 -16.78 -33.89 -0.95
C LEU A 539 -16.06 -34.17 0.37
N GLN A 540 -15.52 -35.38 0.49
CA GLN A 540 -14.63 -35.77 1.59
C GLN A 540 -13.18 -35.34 1.35
N ASP A 541 -12.85 -34.97 0.11
CA ASP A 541 -11.48 -34.63 -0.26
C ASP A 541 -11.12 -33.21 0.15
N CYS A 542 -9.92 -33.07 0.70
CA CYS A 542 -9.31 -31.79 1.05
C CYS A 542 -9.16 -30.90 -0.19
N PRO A 543 -9.70 -29.67 -0.22
CA PRO A 543 -9.38 -28.76 -1.30
C PRO A 543 -7.89 -28.39 -1.21
N MET A 544 -7.16 -28.67 -2.29
CA MET A 544 -5.71 -28.47 -2.37
C MET A 544 -5.30 -27.03 -2.03
N GLU A 545 -6.18 -26.05 -2.24
CA GLU A 545 -5.91 -24.64 -1.93
C GLU A 545 -5.71 -24.37 -0.42
N LEU A 546 -6.30 -25.16 0.49
CA LEU A 546 -6.09 -24.99 1.93
C LEU A 546 -4.67 -25.40 2.36
N VAL A 547 -4.05 -26.32 1.61
CA VAL A 547 -2.76 -26.94 1.93
C VAL A 547 -1.62 -26.31 1.10
N HIS A 548 -1.89 -26.06 -0.18
CA HIS A 548 -1.04 -25.39 -1.16
C HIS A 548 -1.78 -24.17 -1.74
N PRO A 549 -1.93 -23.09 -0.95
CA PRO A 549 -2.54 -21.87 -1.42
C PRO A 549 -1.71 -21.19 -2.52
N PRO A 550 -2.34 -20.45 -3.44
CA PRO A 550 -1.61 -19.71 -4.47
C PRO A 550 -0.79 -18.57 -3.84
N GLU A 551 0.49 -18.46 -4.23
CA GLU A 551 1.40 -17.43 -3.71
C GLU A 551 0.92 -16.00 -3.99
N ASP A 552 0.17 -15.80 -5.08
CA ASP A 552 -0.25 -14.48 -5.57
C ASP A 552 -1.37 -13.84 -4.75
N CYS A 553 -2.04 -14.59 -3.87
CA CYS A 553 -3.13 -14.09 -3.00
C CYS A 553 -4.21 -13.28 -3.71
N ASN A 554 -4.40 -13.56 -5.00
CA ASN A 554 -5.36 -12.87 -5.85
C ASN A 554 -6.78 -13.35 -5.57
N VAL A 555 -7.73 -12.43 -5.76
CA VAL A 555 -9.17 -12.68 -5.61
C VAL A 555 -9.65 -13.49 -6.81
N ASN A 556 -9.68 -14.82 -6.68
CA ASN A 556 -10.32 -15.68 -7.68
C ASN A 556 -11.65 -16.22 -7.15
N SER A 557 -12.70 -16.11 -7.97
CA SER A 557 -14.05 -16.59 -7.65
C SER A 557 -14.12 -18.12 -7.49
N SER A 558 -13.09 -18.85 -7.92
CA SER A 558 -12.99 -20.30 -7.73
C SER A 558 -12.49 -20.73 -6.34
N LEU A 559 -11.91 -19.82 -5.53
CA LEU A 559 -11.33 -20.19 -4.23
C LEU A 559 -12.41 -20.54 -3.20
N SER A 560 -12.10 -21.51 -2.33
CA SER A 560 -12.97 -22.05 -1.28
C SER A 560 -13.09 -21.16 -0.03
N PHE A 561 -12.29 -20.09 0.08
CA PHE A 561 -12.23 -19.23 1.27
C PHE A 561 -13.37 -18.21 1.32
N THR A 562 -13.90 -17.97 2.52
CA THR A 562 -14.82 -16.84 2.77
C THR A 562 -14.09 -15.64 3.36
N LEU A 563 -13.05 -15.89 4.15
CA LEU A 563 -12.14 -14.88 4.66
C LEU A 563 -10.70 -15.37 4.53
N GLN A 564 -9.87 -14.64 3.78
CA GLN A 564 -8.44 -14.94 3.64
C GLN A 564 -7.62 -13.72 4.06
N ILE A 565 -6.63 -13.92 4.92
CA ILE A 565 -5.62 -12.92 5.25
C ILE A 565 -4.28 -13.42 4.74
N CYS A 566 -3.63 -12.66 3.85
CA CYS A 566 -2.41 -13.07 3.20
C CYS A 566 -1.29 -12.03 3.26
N ARG A 567 -0.03 -12.49 3.42
CA ARG A 567 1.19 -11.65 3.37
C ARG A 567 1.11 -10.52 4.41
N VAL A 568 1.06 -10.91 5.67
CA VAL A 568 0.98 -9.97 6.81
C VAL A 568 2.04 -10.32 7.85
N GLU A 569 2.76 -9.32 8.37
CA GLU A 569 3.73 -9.58 9.45
C GLU A 569 2.98 -9.84 10.77
N ASP A 570 2.21 -8.87 11.24
CA ASP A 570 1.60 -8.93 12.58
C ASP A 570 0.08 -8.71 12.57
N ILE A 571 -0.67 -9.67 13.10
CA ILE A 571 -2.13 -9.58 13.27
C ILE A 571 -2.49 -9.53 14.75
N ILE A 572 -3.21 -8.47 15.14
CA ILE A 572 -3.68 -8.22 16.50
C ILE A 572 -5.21 -8.20 16.51
N ILE A 573 -5.81 -9.08 17.32
CA ILE A 573 -7.26 -9.27 17.38
C ILE A 573 -7.75 -9.07 18.81
N GLU A 574 -8.44 -7.96 19.05
CA GLU A 574 -9.22 -7.65 20.25
C GLU A 574 -10.74 -7.70 20.00
N GLY A 575 -11.17 -7.63 18.74
CA GLY A 575 -12.56 -7.75 18.28
C GLY A 575 -12.92 -9.14 17.74
N LEU A 576 -13.82 -9.18 16.76
CA LEU A 576 -14.40 -10.42 16.23
C LEU A 576 -14.01 -10.65 14.76
N VAL A 577 -13.47 -11.83 14.45
CA VAL A 577 -13.25 -12.29 13.07
C VAL A 577 -14.18 -13.48 12.81
N THR A 578 -15.05 -13.38 11.80
CA THR A 578 -16.04 -14.42 11.49
C THR A 578 -16.00 -14.86 10.04
N GLY A 579 -16.03 -16.17 9.80
CA GLY A 579 -16.32 -16.70 8.47
C GLY A 579 -16.56 -18.21 8.42
N SER A 580 -16.96 -18.75 7.28
CA SER A 580 -17.14 -20.20 7.11
C SER A 580 -15.80 -20.91 6.91
N VAL A 581 -14.91 -20.34 6.10
CA VAL A 581 -13.54 -20.81 5.88
C VAL A 581 -12.61 -19.62 6.07
N VAL A 582 -11.89 -19.62 7.19
CA VAL A 582 -10.94 -18.58 7.57
C VAL A 582 -9.53 -19.11 7.38
N HIS A 583 -8.77 -18.47 6.48
CA HIS A 583 -7.39 -18.86 6.18
C HIS A 583 -6.40 -17.71 6.43
N PHE A 584 -5.37 -17.99 7.22
CA PHE A 584 -4.23 -17.10 7.40
C PHE A 584 -3.05 -17.66 6.62
N HIS A 585 -2.68 -17.04 5.50
CA HIS A 585 -1.58 -17.50 4.65
C HIS A 585 -0.40 -16.53 4.72
N TRP A 586 0.82 -17.06 4.83
CA TRP A 586 2.03 -16.23 4.85
C TRP A 586 1.94 -15.11 5.90
N VAL A 587 1.54 -15.50 7.12
CA VAL A 587 1.46 -14.61 8.28
C VAL A 587 2.57 -14.98 9.25
N ARG A 588 3.28 -13.98 9.80
CA ARG A 588 4.38 -14.25 10.73
C ARG A 588 3.89 -14.43 12.16
N THR A 589 3.14 -13.48 12.70
CA THR A 589 2.62 -13.53 14.07
C THR A 589 1.11 -13.24 14.14
N VAL A 590 0.41 -14.02 14.98
CA VAL A 590 -1.01 -13.81 15.27
C VAL A 590 -1.20 -13.75 16.78
N ILE A 591 -1.78 -12.65 17.26
CA ILE A 591 -2.06 -12.39 18.67
C ILE A 591 -3.56 -12.17 18.86
N VAL A 592 -4.21 -13.09 19.57
CA VAL A 592 -5.62 -12.97 19.95
C VAL A 592 -5.69 -12.59 21.42
N TYR A 593 -6.05 -11.34 21.72
CA TYR A 593 -6.21 -10.86 23.09
C TYR A 593 -7.47 -11.42 23.75
N SER A 594 -7.62 -11.20 25.06
CA SER A 594 -8.72 -11.79 25.86
C SER A 594 -10.13 -11.41 25.41
N SER A 595 -10.32 -10.21 24.86
CA SER A 595 -11.61 -9.78 24.27
C SER A 595 -11.80 -10.29 22.85
N GLY A 596 -10.72 -10.72 22.20
CA GLY A 596 -10.70 -11.14 20.81
C GLY A 596 -11.27 -12.54 20.62
N ALA A 597 -11.96 -12.73 19.50
CA ALA A 597 -12.46 -14.04 19.09
C ALA A 597 -12.35 -14.23 17.58
N ILE A 598 -11.81 -15.38 17.16
CA ILE A 598 -11.93 -15.88 15.79
C ILE A 598 -12.94 -17.01 15.84
N THR A 599 -14.07 -16.86 15.14
CA THR A 599 -15.16 -17.84 15.16
C THR A 599 -15.62 -18.23 13.76
N THR A 600 -15.74 -19.53 13.55
CA THR A 600 -16.39 -20.14 12.40
C THR A 600 -17.57 -21.01 12.84
N SER A 601 -18.06 -20.76 14.06
CA SER A 601 -19.12 -21.56 14.68
C SER A 601 -20.45 -21.35 13.97
N ALA A 602 -21.21 -22.43 13.75
CA ALA A 602 -22.48 -22.42 13.01
C ALA A 602 -22.40 -21.86 11.57
N LEU A 603 -21.21 -21.84 10.95
CA LEU A 603 -20.97 -21.38 9.59
C LEU A 603 -20.49 -22.50 8.65
N GLY A 604 -20.56 -23.75 9.10
CA GLY A 604 -20.30 -24.94 8.31
C GLY A 604 -21.50 -25.36 7.47
N CYS A 605 -21.53 -26.64 7.09
CA CYS A 605 -22.58 -27.17 6.23
C CYS A 605 -23.86 -27.43 7.03
N THR A 606 -25.00 -27.04 6.48
CA THR A 606 -26.34 -27.39 7.01
C THR A 606 -26.72 -28.84 6.67
N GLY A 607 -26.32 -29.30 5.49
CA GLY A 607 -26.25 -30.71 5.10
C GLY A 607 -24.81 -31.26 5.14
N GLY A 608 -24.52 -32.30 4.36
CA GLY A 608 -23.15 -32.80 4.15
C GLY A 608 -22.97 -34.30 4.37
N VAL A 609 -21.72 -34.74 4.28
CA VAL A 609 -21.32 -36.16 4.33
C VAL A 609 -21.75 -36.84 5.64
N GLY A 610 -21.55 -36.17 6.77
CA GLY A 610 -21.95 -36.67 8.09
C GLY A 610 -23.27 -36.11 8.57
N ARG A 611 -24.20 -35.79 7.66
CA ARG A 611 -25.54 -35.32 8.04
C ARG A 611 -26.27 -36.35 8.92
N GLY A 612 -26.99 -35.85 9.92
CA GLY A 612 -27.90 -36.68 10.72
C GLY A 612 -29.07 -37.20 9.90
N LYS A 613 -29.60 -38.38 10.26
CA LYS A 613 -30.82 -38.92 9.62
C LYS A 613 -32.02 -38.13 10.12
N VAL A 614 -32.90 -37.71 9.20
CA VAL A 614 -34.10 -36.92 9.51
C VAL A 614 -35.36 -37.75 9.23
N LEU A 615 -36.33 -37.71 10.14
CA LEU A 615 -37.68 -38.24 9.91
C LEU A 615 -38.61 -37.16 9.35
N ASN A 616 -39.65 -37.56 8.61
CA ASN A 616 -40.65 -36.64 8.04
C ASN A 616 -41.34 -35.73 9.08
N ASN A 617 -41.30 -36.11 10.36
CA ASN A 617 -41.84 -35.29 11.45
C ASN A 617 -40.93 -34.11 11.83
N GLY A 618 -39.68 -34.02 11.35
CA GLY A 618 -38.75 -32.93 11.66
C GLY A 618 -37.77 -33.21 12.80
N LEU A 619 -37.77 -34.43 13.36
CA LEU A 619 -36.77 -34.91 14.32
C LEU A 619 -35.56 -35.50 13.60
N ALA A 620 -34.38 -35.16 14.10
CA ALA A 620 -33.12 -35.57 13.49
C ALA A 620 -32.08 -36.04 14.51
N GLY A 621 -31.24 -36.99 14.08
CA GLY A 621 -29.97 -37.28 14.76
C GLY A 621 -28.99 -36.12 14.64
N GLY A 622 -27.99 -36.06 15.50
CA GLY A 622 -26.94 -35.04 15.42
C GLY A 622 -26.04 -35.24 14.20
N GLY A 623 -25.43 -34.17 13.69
CA GLY A 623 -24.39 -34.26 12.66
C GLY A 623 -23.13 -34.96 13.21
N GLY A 624 -22.40 -35.68 12.36
CA GLY A 624 -21.12 -36.30 12.70
C GLY A 624 -19.98 -35.64 11.92
N HIS A 625 -18.85 -35.40 12.57
CA HIS A 625 -17.57 -34.94 12.00
C HIS A 625 -16.53 -35.06 13.12
N GLY A 626 -15.38 -35.72 12.90
CA GLY A 626 -14.46 -36.07 13.99
C GLY A 626 -14.99 -37.21 14.88
N GLY A 627 -16.08 -36.97 15.59
CA GLY A 627 -16.87 -37.95 16.34
C GLY A 627 -18.20 -38.29 15.66
N LYS A 628 -18.78 -39.45 15.97
CA LYS A 628 -20.14 -39.81 15.53
C LYS A 628 -21.19 -38.91 16.17
N GLY A 629 -22.19 -38.51 15.40
CA GLY A 629 -23.36 -37.79 15.92
C GLY A 629 -24.22 -38.67 16.82
N GLY A 630 -24.80 -38.06 17.84
CA GLY A 630 -25.71 -38.71 18.78
C GLY A 630 -27.04 -39.09 18.14
N GLU A 631 -27.64 -40.17 18.60
CA GLU A 631 -28.93 -40.66 18.12
C GLU A 631 -30.08 -39.84 18.70
N GLY A 632 -31.04 -39.47 17.85
CA GLY A 632 -32.31 -38.89 18.29
C GLY A 632 -33.26 -39.96 18.82
N TYR A 633 -34.20 -39.61 19.69
CA TYR A 633 -35.20 -40.54 20.22
C TYR A 633 -36.62 -40.03 20.00
N TYR A 634 -37.46 -40.86 19.39
CA TYR A 634 -38.89 -40.58 19.22
C TYR A 634 -39.74 -41.84 19.33
N ASP A 635 -40.74 -41.80 20.21
CA ASP A 635 -41.82 -42.80 20.31
C ASP A 635 -41.32 -44.27 20.34
N GLY A 636 -40.30 -44.56 21.16
CA GLY A 636 -39.73 -45.90 21.29
C GLY A 636 -38.66 -46.28 20.23
N SER A 637 -38.36 -45.39 19.28
CA SER A 637 -37.38 -45.62 18.21
C SER A 637 -36.21 -44.65 18.26
N PHE A 638 -35.00 -45.14 17.96
CA PHE A 638 -33.80 -44.33 17.84
C PHE A 638 -33.55 -43.96 16.37
N ILE A 639 -33.18 -42.71 16.15
CA ILE A 639 -32.82 -42.13 14.85
C ILE A 639 -31.31 -42.02 14.83
N GLU A 640 -30.66 -42.71 13.90
CA GLU A 640 -29.20 -42.72 13.78
C GLU A 640 -28.65 -41.30 13.55
N GLY A 641 -27.61 -40.94 14.33
CA GLY A 641 -26.81 -39.75 14.09
C GLY A 641 -25.84 -39.93 12.93
N GLY A 642 -25.25 -38.81 12.48
CA GLY A 642 -24.29 -38.76 11.39
C GLY A 642 -23.01 -39.54 11.67
N VAL A 643 -22.40 -40.08 10.60
CA VAL A 643 -21.11 -40.80 10.69
C VAL A 643 -19.94 -39.84 10.94
N SER A 644 -18.88 -40.32 11.59
CA SER A 644 -17.60 -39.60 11.66
C SER A 644 -16.88 -39.69 10.30
N TYR A 645 -16.32 -38.58 9.83
CA TYR A 645 -15.52 -38.50 8.60
C TYR A 645 -14.33 -37.53 8.77
N GLY A 646 -13.48 -37.45 7.73
CA GLY A 646 -12.28 -36.62 7.66
C GLY A 646 -11.03 -37.27 8.23
N ASP A 647 -9.87 -36.78 7.81
CA ASP A 647 -8.57 -37.26 8.30
C ASP A 647 -8.22 -36.63 9.66
N ALA A 648 -7.72 -37.43 10.60
CA ALA A 648 -7.25 -36.94 11.89
C ALA A 648 -5.88 -36.28 11.80
N ASP A 649 -5.01 -36.71 10.88
CA ASP A 649 -3.62 -36.24 10.78
C ASP A 649 -3.46 -35.06 9.81
N LEU A 650 -4.48 -34.75 9.01
CA LEU A 650 -4.56 -33.54 8.17
C LEU A 650 -6.03 -33.14 7.91
N PRO A 651 -6.76 -32.65 8.93
CA PRO A 651 -8.17 -32.32 8.80
C PRO A 651 -8.35 -31.03 7.99
N CYS A 652 -9.33 -31.01 7.08
CA CYS A 652 -9.64 -29.83 6.25
C CYS A 652 -11.09 -29.81 5.75
N GLU A 653 -11.96 -30.57 6.40
CA GLU A 653 -13.37 -30.68 6.06
C GLU A 653 -14.23 -29.78 6.95
N LEU A 654 -15.35 -29.31 6.41
CA LEU A 654 -16.36 -28.56 7.16
C LEU A 654 -17.17 -29.52 8.04
N GLY A 655 -17.67 -29.04 9.17
CA GLY A 655 -18.65 -29.76 9.97
C GLY A 655 -19.98 -29.90 9.23
N SER A 656 -20.64 -31.05 9.40
CA SER A 656 -21.98 -31.33 8.88
C SER A 656 -23.08 -30.95 9.87
N GLY A 657 -24.22 -30.56 9.33
CA GLY A 657 -25.43 -30.23 10.10
C GLY A 657 -26.29 -31.46 10.43
N SER A 658 -27.41 -31.22 11.10
CA SER A 658 -28.30 -32.31 11.55
C SER A 658 -29.26 -32.83 10.48
N GLY A 659 -29.39 -32.21 9.30
CA GLY A 659 -30.47 -32.57 8.38
C GLY A 659 -30.42 -32.02 6.95
N ASN A 660 -31.58 -31.94 6.30
CA ASN A 660 -31.73 -31.41 4.94
C ASN A 660 -32.05 -29.91 4.95
N ASP A 661 -31.41 -29.17 4.06
CA ASP A 661 -31.57 -27.71 3.87
C ASP A 661 -33.01 -27.26 3.60
N SER A 662 -33.88 -28.17 3.15
CA SER A 662 -35.29 -27.90 2.85
C SER A 662 -36.21 -27.83 4.07
N LEU A 663 -35.76 -28.28 5.26
CA LEU A 663 -36.55 -28.28 6.49
C LEU A 663 -36.22 -27.06 7.36
N ALA A 664 -37.26 -26.32 7.76
CA ALA A 664 -37.14 -25.21 8.69
C ALA A 664 -36.62 -25.72 10.05
N GLY A 665 -35.40 -25.32 10.42
CA GLY A 665 -34.76 -25.71 11.68
C GLY A 665 -33.55 -26.64 11.56
N ALA A 666 -32.99 -26.91 10.38
CA ALA A 666 -31.70 -27.61 10.30
C ALA A 666 -30.58 -26.80 11.00
N THR A 667 -29.77 -27.45 11.83
CA THR A 667 -28.59 -26.83 12.46
C THR A 667 -27.38 -26.94 11.54
N ALA A 668 -26.57 -25.89 11.48
CA ALA A 668 -25.31 -25.89 10.74
C ALA A 668 -24.16 -26.51 11.54
N GLY A 669 -23.22 -27.18 10.84
CA GLY A 669 -21.95 -27.58 11.44
C GLY A 669 -21.00 -26.40 11.69
N GLY A 670 -19.84 -26.68 12.29
CA GLY A 670 -18.74 -25.71 12.42
C GLY A 670 -17.94 -25.54 11.12
N GLY A 671 -17.35 -24.36 10.92
CA GLY A 671 -16.52 -24.05 9.76
C GLY A 671 -15.07 -24.55 9.87
N ILE A 672 -14.20 -24.04 9.00
CA ILE A 672 -12.76 -24.37 8.97
C ILE A 672 -11.94 -23.14 9.37
N ILE A 673 -10.95 -23.34 10.23
CA ILE A 673 -9.89 -22.36 10.50
C ILE A 673 -8.55 -22.99 10.13
N VAL A 674 -7.85 -22.40 9.17
CA VAL A 674 -6.49 -22.79 8.80
C VAL A 674 -5.54 -21.63 9.07
N MET A 675 -4.45 -21.91 9.80
CA MET A 675 -3.37 -20.95 9.99
C MET A 675 -2.08 -21.52 9.40
N GLY A 676 -1.58 -20.87 8.37
CA GLY A 676 -0.37 -21.22 7.62
C GLY A 676 -0.65 -22.17 6.47
N SER A 677 0.42 -22.71 5.90
CA SER A 677 0.41 -23.77 4.89
C SER A 677 1.61 -24.69 5.10
N LEU A 678 1.70 -25.78 4.32
CA LEU A 678 2.87 -26.67 4.35
C LEU A 678 4.17 -25.96 3.94
N GLU A 679 4.07 -24.98 3.04
CA GLU A 679 5.19 -24.21 2.52
C GLU A 679 5.55 -23.03 3.43
N HIS A 680 4.53 -22.39 4.03
CA HIS A 680 4.68 -21.19 4.86
C HIS A 680 3.93 -21.35 6.18
N SER A 681 4.64 -21.80 7.21
CA SER A 681 4.11 -21.90 8.58
C SER A 681 4.24 -20.58 9.35
N LEU A 682 3.33 -20.35 10.30
CA LEU A 682 3.38 -19.19 11.19
C LEU A 682 4.59 -19.30 12.12
N SER A 683 5.25 -18.19 12.40
CA SER A 683 6.36 -18.14 13.37
C SER A 683 5.85 -18.22 14.81
N SER A 684 4.78 -17.52 15.14
CA SER A 684 4.23 -17.51 16.50
C SER A 684 2.72 -17.28 16.53
N LEU A 685 2.01 -18.11 17.30
CA LEU A 685 0.59 -17.98 17.58
C LEU A 685 0.39 -17.80 19.09
N SER A 686 -0.14 -16.65 19.50
CA SER A 686 -0.46 -16.34 20.90
C SER A 686 -1.96 -16.12 21.08
N VAL A 687 -2.61 -17.00 21.84
CA VAL A 687 -4.06 -16.94 22.08
C VAL A 687 -4.34 -16.75 23.56
N TYR A 688 -4.96 -15.61 23.90
CA TYR A 688 -5.48 -15.26 25.23
C TYR A 688 -7.01 -15.24 25.26
N GLY A 689 -7.64 -14.98 24.10
CA GLY A 689 -9.09 -14.99 23.88
C GLY A 689 -9.60 -16.36 23.44
N SER A 690 -10.39 -16.41 22.36
CA SER A 690 -10.99 -17.66 21.89
C SER A 690 -10.87 -17.93 20.39
N LEU A 691 -10.69 -19.21 20.06
CA LEU A 691 -10.70 -19.76 18.71
C LEU A 691 -11.81 -20.82 18.66
N ARG A 692 -12.89 -20.58 17.91
CA ARG A 692 -14.09 -21.44 17.95
C ARG A 692 -14.54 -21.87 16.57
N ALA A 693 -14.71 -23.17 16.38
CA ALA A 693 -15.37 -23.78 15.22
C ALA A 693 -16.45 -24.75 15.72
N ASP A 694 -17.33 -24.28 16.60
CA ASP A 694 -18.34 -25.11 17.25
C ASP A 694 -19.56 -25.35 16.33
N GLY A 695 -20.22 -26.50 16.49
CA GLY A 695 -21.48 -26.79 15.80
C GLY A 695 -22.66 -26.01 16.37
N GLU A 696 -23.66 -25.70 15.54
CA GLU A 696 -24.82 -24.93 15.96
C GLU A 696 -25.71 -25.70 16.93
N SER A 697 -26.17 -25.03 17.99
CA SER A 697 -27.12 -25.57 18.95
C SER A 697 -28.55 -25.12 18.64
N PHE A 698 -29.55 -25.96 18.95
CA PHE A 698 -30.96 -25.66 18.69
C PHE A 698 -31.47 -24.35 19.32
N GLU A 699 -31.00 -24.01 20.53
CA GLU A 699 -31.39 -22.76 21.21
C GLU A 699 -30.85 -21.50 20.52
N GLU A 700 -29.73 -21.60 19.81
CA GLU A 700 -29.13 -20.49 19.06
C GLU A 700 -29.83 -20.27 17.71
N ALA A 701 -30.25 -21.36 17.05
CA ALA A 701 -31.06 -21.30 15.83
C ALA A 701 -32.41 -20.56 16.04
N MET A 702 -32.99 -20.67 17.25
CA MET A 702 -34.23 -19.96 17.63
C MET A 702 -34.08 -18.44 17.74
N ARG A 703 -32.87 -17.90 18.00
CA ARG A 703 -32.64 -16.45 18.11
C ARG A 703 -32.40 -15.76 16.77
N LYS A 704 -31.91 -16.48 15.76
CA LYS A 704 -31.62 -15.91 14.41
C LYS A 704 -32.86 -15.79 13.51
N HIS A 705 -33.94 -16.54 13.78
CA HIS A 705 -35.13 -16.57 12.94
C HIS A 705 -36.33 -15.98 13.67
N ASP A 706 -36.38 -14.64 13.72
CA ASP A 706 -37.55 -13.94 14.22
C ASP A 706 -38.76 -14.22 13.30
N HIS A 707 -39.88 -14.64 13.87
CA HIS A 707 -41.22 -14.72 13.24
C HIS A 707 -41.52 -15.84 12.21
N ARG A 708 -41.11 -17.09 12.45
CA ARG A 708 -41.82 -18.26 11.87
C ARG A 708 -42.31 -19.22 12.95
N THR A 709 -43.57 -19.61 12.82
CA THR A 709 -44.36 -20.41 13.77
C THR A 709 -43.63 -21.71 14.13
N VAL A 710 -43.23 -21.81 15.39
CA VAL A 710 -42.47 -22.92 15.98
C VAL A 710 -43.27 -24.22 15.92
N SER A 711 -42.81 -25.21 15.16
CA SER A 711 -43.18 -26.60 15.41
C SER A 711 -42.37 -27.10 16.61
N ASN A 712 -43.05 -27.70 17.60
CA ASN A 712 -42.46 -28.33 18.80
C ASN A 712 -41.57 -29.57 18.51
N ILE A 713 -41.12 -29.73 17.25
CA ILE A 713 -40.42 -30.89 16.73
C ILE A 713 -39.04 -30.42 16.33
N GLY A 714 -38.01 -31.00 16.94
CA GLY A 714 -36.71 -30.35 17.04
C GLY A 714 -35.58 -31.10 16.33
N PRO A 715 -34.69 -30.37 15.63
CA PRO A 715 -33.50 -30.91 14.97
C PRO A 715 -32.48 -31.48 15.97
N GLY A 716 -31.51 -32.22 15.45
CA GLY A 716 -30.28 -32.58 16.15
C GLY A 716 -29.30 -31.41 16.21
N GLY A 717 -28.22 -31.55 16.99
CA GLY A 717 -27.14 -30.57 17.02
C GLY A 717 -26.19 -30.69 15.82
N GLY A 718 -25.62 -29.57 15.38
CA GLY A 718 -24.60 -29.55 14.33
C GLY A 718 -23.27 -30.12 14.84
N SER A 719 -22.48 -30.74 13.97
CA SER A 719 -21.14 -31.22 14.36
C SER A 719 -20.11 -30.09 14.46
N GLY A 720 -19.07 -30.27 15.27
CA GLY A 720 -17.94 -29.34 15.35
C GLY A 720 -17.14 -29.32 14.05
N GLY A 721 -16.46 -28.20 13.77
CA GLY A 721 -15.66 -27.98 12.56
C GLY A 721 -14.21 -28.45 12.67
N THR A 722 -13.33 -27.80 11.91
CA THR A 722 -11.91 -28.14 11.80
C THR A 722 -11.02 -26.94 12.15
N ILE A 723 -9.99 -27.18 12.96
CA ILE A 723 -8.89 -26.23 13.20
C ILE A 723 -7.56 -26.90 12.81
N LEU A 724 -6.89 -26.32 11.82
CA LEU A 724 -5.61 -26.79 11.30
C LEU A 724 -4.54 -25.70 11.47
N LEU A 725 -3.48 -25.98 12.22
CA LEU A 725 -2.45 -25.01 12.58
C LEU A 725 -1.08 -25.46 12.07
N PHE A 726 -0.49 -24.72 11.14
CA PHE A 726 0.91 -24.83 10.72
C PHE A 726 1.74 -23.77 11.44
N VAL A 727 2.42 -24.15 12.52
CA VAL A 727 3.07 -23.21 13.45
C VAL A 727 4.46 -23.70 13.87
N HIS A 728 5.37 -22.76 14.15
CA HIS A 728 6.62 -23.03 14.87
C HIS A 728 6.40 -23.02 16.38
N THR A 729 5.72 -21.99 16.89
CA THR A 729 5.48 -21.81 18.33
C THR A 729 4.02 -21.46 18.63
N ILE A 730 3.47 -21.99 19.72
CA ILE A 730 2.12 -21.68 20.21
C ILE A 730 2.11 -21.34 21.70
N MET A 731 1.40 -20.28 22.07
CA MET A 731 1.18 -19.89 23.47
C MET A 731 -0.31 -19.73 23.73
N LEU A 732 -0.82 -20.51 24.68
CA LEU A 732 -2.21 -20.47 25.14
C LEU A 732 -2.25 -19.96 26.58
N GLY A 733 -2.79 -18.75 26.77
CA GLY A 733 -2.95 -18.11 28.08
C GLY A 733 -3.99 -18.80 28.96
N ASP A 734 -4.05 -18.46 30.25
CA ASP A 734 -4.88 -19.15 31.25
C ASP A 734 -6.39 -19.11 30.92
N SER A 735 -6.87 -18.01 30.35
CA SER A 735 -8.27 -17.81 29.93
C SER A 735 -8.59 -18.27 28.51
N SER A 736 -7.59 -18.80 27.79
CA SER A 736 -7.75 -19.09 26.37
C SER A 736 -8.57 -20.36 26.11
N VAL A 737 -9.38 -20.33 25.05
CA VAL A 737 -10.24 -21.45 24.67
C VAL A 737 -10.10 -21.72 23.17
N ILE A 738 -9.64 -22.93 22.82
CA ILE A 738 -9.78 -23.49 21.48
C ILE A 738 -10.91 -24.51 21.52
N SER A 739 -11.99 -24.32 20.73
CA SER A 739 -13.16 -25.19 20.77
C SER A 739 -13.63 -25.62 19.38
N THR A 740 -13.89 -26.91 19.22
CA THR A 740 -14.55 -27.53 18.06
C THR A 740 -15.63 -28.49 18.56
N ALA A 741 -16.44 -28.05 19.51
CA ALA A 741 -17.45 -28.87 20.16
C ALA A 741 -18.67 -29.08 19.28
N GLY A 742 -19.35 -30.22 19.46
CA GLY A 742 -20.63 -30.47 18.82
C GLY A 742 -21.76 -29.67 19.47
N GLY A 743 -22.72 -29.23 18.66
CA GLY A 743 -23.90 -28.50 19.10
C GLY A 743 -24.90 -29.36 19.88
N HIS A 744 -25.72 -28.71 20.70
CA HIS A 744 -26.74 -29.38 21.49
C HIS A 744 -28.01 -29.67 20.69
N GLY A 745 -28.53 -30.90 20.84
CA GLY A 745 -29.79 -31.31 20.24
C GLY A 745 -31.01 -30.62 20.87
N SER A 746 -32.13 -30.64 20.16
CA SER A 746 -33.38 -30.07 20.66
C SER A 746 -33.93 -30.80 21.90
N PRO A 747 -34.66 -30.10 22.79
CA PRO A 747 -35.26 -30.70 23.99
C PRO A 747 -36.29 -31.80 23.70
N SER A 748 -36.81 -31.90 22.47
CA SER A 748 -37.79 -32.89 22.04
C SER A 748 -37.20 -34.26 21.67
N GLY A 749 -35.98 -34.58 22.13
CA GLY A 749 -35.31 -35.86 21.83
C GLY A 749 -34.28 -35.79 20.69
N GLY A 750 -33.75 -34.60 20.37
CA GLY A 750 -32.71 -34.45 19.35
C GLY A 750 -31.35 -34.99 19.80
N GLY A 751 -30.66 -35.67 18.91
CA GLY A 751 -29.30 -36.16 19.14
C GLY A 751 -28.27 -35.03 19.18
N GLY A 752 -27.25 -35.15 20.02
CA GLY A 752 -26.15 -34.16 20.09
C GLY A 752 -25.17 -34.28 18.91
N GLY A 753 -24.57 -33.17 18.47
CA GLY A 753 -23.58 -33.21 17.38
C GLY A 753 -22.25 -33.85 17.79
N GLY A 754 -21.55 -34.48 16.86
CA GLY A 754 -20.20 -35.00 17.08
C GLY A 754 -19.17 -33.87 17.28
N GLY A 755 -18.13 -34.11 18.07
CA GLY A 755 -17.02 -33.16 18.26
C GLY A 755 -16.03 -33.17 17.09
N GLY A 756 -15.56 -31.99 16.67
CA GLY A 756 -14.70 -31.78 15.50
C GLY A 756 -13.22 -32.16 15.65
N ARG A 757 -12.36 -31.59 14.81
CA ARG A 757 -10.93 -31.95 14.74
C ARG A 757 -10.03 -30.75 14.98
N VAL A 758 -8.96 -30.97 15.74
CA VAL A 758 -7.87 -30.01 15.95
C VAL A 758 -6.54 -30.70 15.63
N HIS A 759 -5.80 -30.16 14.66
CA HIS A 759 -4.47 -30.66 14.30
C HIS A 759 -3.41 -29.57 14.39
N VAL A 760 -2.30 -29.87 15.07
CA VAL A 760 -1.14 -28.97 15.15
C VAL A 760 0.05 -29.56 14.38
N HIS A 761 0.36 -28.93 13.25
CA HIS A 761 1.46 -29.29 12.38
C HIS A 761 2.69 -28.42 12.68
N TRP A 762 3.68 -29.01 13.35
CA TRP A 762 4.93 -28.33 13.71
C TRP A 762 5.90 -28.21 12.52
N SER A 763 6.41 -27.01 12.27
CA SER A 763 7.58 -26.77 11.41
C SER A 763 8.84 -26.66 12.24
N ASP A 764 9.94 -27.27 11.76
CA ASP A 764 11.29 -27.15 12.31
C ASP A 764 11.40 -27.34 13.83
N ILE A 765 10.99 -28.52 14.32
CA ILE A 765 11.11 -28.88 15.75
C ILE A 765 12.61 -28.91 16.12
N PRO A 766 13.09 -28.01 17.01
CA PRO A 766 14.50 -28.00 17.42
C PRO A 766 14.82 -29.27 18.21
N THR A 767 16.05 -29.78 18.14
CA THR A 767 16.46 -31.02 18.84
C THR A 767 17.84 -30.84 19.52
N GLY A 768 18.11 -31.64 20.54
CA GLY A 768 19.37 -31.58 21.29
C GLY A 768 19.52 -30.28 22.09
N ASP A 769 20.73 -29.70 22.09
CA ASP A 769 21.07 -28.52 22.90
C ASP A 769 20.31 -27.25 22.50
N GLU A 770 19.79 -27.20 21.27
CA GLU A 770 18.98 -26.09 20.73
C GLU A 770 17.49 -26.21 21.08
N TYR A 771 17.05 -27.29 21.72
CA TYR A 771 15.64 -27.48 22.05
C TYR A 771 15.11 -26.39 22.98
N LEU A 772 14.04 -25.75 22.53
CA LEU A 772 13.20 -24.82 23.28
C LEU A 772 11.76 -25.33 23.22
N PRO A 773 10.97 -25.19 24.30
CA PRO A 773 9.59 -25.64 24.30
C PRO A 773 8.78 -24.87 23.25
N ILE A 774 8.29 -25.59 22.25
CA ILE A 774 7.52 -25.04 21.12
C ILE A 774 6.08 -24.66 21.50
N ALA A 775 5.59 -25.16 22.63
CA ALA A 775 4.25 -24.86 23.12
C ALA A 775 4.23 -24.52 24.61
N SER A 776 3.43 -23.51 24.98
CA SER A 776 3.05 -23.23 26.37
C SER A 776 1.54 -23.25 26.47
N VAL A 777 0.97 -24.35 26.99
CA VAL A 777 -0.48 -24.54 27.07
C VAL A 777 -0.98 -24.43 28.50
N LYS A 778 -1.56 -23.28 28.85
CA LYS A 778 -2.24 -23.08 30.14
C LYS A 778 -3.77 -23.02 30.01
N GLY A 779 -4.28 -22.72 28.81
CA GLY A 779 -5.70 -22.68 28.50
C GLY A 779 -6.34 -24.05 28.22
N SER A 780 -7.55 -24.04 27.67
CA SER A 780 -8.34 -25.27 27.41
C SER A 780 -8.58 -25.53 25.93
N ILE A 781 -8.44 -26.79 25.51
CA ILE A 781 -8.79 -27.27 24.17
C ILE A 781 -9.99 -28.23 24.30
N ASN A 782 -11.12 -27.89 23.69
CA ASN A 782 -12.39 -28.61 23.84
C ASN A 782 -12.86 -29.19 22.51
N THR A 783 -12.89 -30.52 22.40
CA THR A 783 -13.38 -31.26 21.22
C THR A 783 -14.55 -32.17 21.58
N ARG A 784 -15.29 -31.87 22.65
CA ARG A 784 -16.38 -32.74 23.15
C ARG A 784 -17.57 -32.79 22.21
N GLY A 785 -18.22 -33.95 22.17
CA GLY A 785 -19.52 -34.10 21.52
C GLY A 785 -20.60 -33.34 22.27
N GLY A 786 -21.58 -32.84 21.52
CA GLY A 786 -22.73 -32.12 22.05
C GLY A 786 -23.65 -33.03 22.86
N PHE A 787 -24.27 -32.48 23.90
CA PHE A 787 -25.30 -33.19 24.66
C PHE A 787 -26.55 -33.43 23.83
N GLY A 788 -27.01 -34.68 23.80
CA GLY A 788 -28.38 -35.01 23.40
C GLY A 788 -29.34 -34.55 24.49
N ARG A 789 -30.48 -33.98 24.11
CA ARG A 789 -31.50 -33.53 25.06
C ARG A 789 -32.73 -34.46 24.97
N GLY A 790 -33.47 -34.59 26.07
CA GLY A 790 -34.52 -35.61 26.19
C GLY A 790 -33.93 -37.01 26.41
N GLN A 791 -34.43 -38.02 25.70
CA GLN A 791 -33.86 -39.39 25.68
C GLN A 791 -32.82 -39.59 24.55
N GLY A 792 -32.41 -38.51 23.86
CA GLY A 792 -31.39 -38.57 22.82
C GLY A 792 -29.99 -38.84 23.38
N HIS A 793 -29.14 -39.49 22.59
CA HIS A 793 -27.76 -39.76 22.95
C HIS A 793 -26.85 -38.55 22.67
N ASN A 794 -25.77 -38.46 23.46
CA ASN A 794 -24.71 -37.48 23.24
C ASN A 794 -23.88 -37.84 22.00
N GLY A 795 -23.33 -36.83 21.33
CA GLY A 795 -22.33 -37.06 20.30
C GLY A 795 -21.02 -37.59 20.89
N GLU A 796 -20.25 -38.31 20.09
CA GLU A 796 -18.90 -38.74 20.45
C GLU A 796 -17.93 -37.55 20.42
N ASN A 797 -16.85 -37.67 21.19
CA ASN A 797 -15.78 -36.68 21.19
C ASN A 797 -14.98 -36.74 19.89
N GLY A 798 -14.45 -35.58 19.51
CA GLY A 798 -13.55 -35.41 18.39
C GLY A 798 -12.11 -35.81 18.69
N THR A 799 -11.21 -35.40 17.80
CA THR A 799 -9.78 -35.78 17.86
C THR A 799 -8.87 -34.56 17.98
N ILE A 800 -7.79 -34.71 18.76
CA ILE A 800 -6.70 -33.75 18.86
C ILE A 800 -5.42 -34.48 18.48
N THR A 801 -4.77 -34.06 17.41
CA THR A 801 -3.58 -34.71 16.86
C THR A 801 -2.45 -33.69 16.65
N GLY A 802 -1.23 -34.17 16.50
CA GLY A 802 -0.08 -33.34 16.16
C GLY A 802 0.95 -34.14 15.38
N LYS A 803 1.83 -33.44 14.66
CA LYS A 803 2.89 -34.05 13.85
C LYS A 803 3.75 -35.01 14.70
N ALA A 804 4.22 -36.10 14.07
CA ALA A 804 5.09 -37.06 14.72
C ALA A 804 6.38 -36.40 15.24
N CYS A 805 6.62 -36.50 16.55
CA CYS A 805 7.79 -35.89 17.18
C CYS A 805 9.09 -36.63 16.80
N PRO A 806 10.23 -35.91 16.73
CA PRO A 806 11.54 -36.51 16.53
C PRO A 806 11.97 -37.34 17.75
N LYS A 807 13.12 -38.01 17.62
CA LYS A 807 13.71 -38.84 18.69
C LYS A 807 13.89 -38.02 19.98
N GLY A 808 13.71 -38.63 21.14
CA GLY A 808 13.81 -37.96 22.45
C GLY A 808 12.56 -37.20 22.93
N LEU A 809 11.62 -36.85 22.04
CA LEU A 809 10.41 -36.06 22.36
C LEU A 809 9.12 -36.88 22.22
N TYR A 810 8.04 -36.55 22.93
CA TYR A 810 6.74 -37.23 22.84
C TYR A 810 5.54 -36.28 23.10
N GLY A 811 4.32 -36.77 22.87
CA GLY A 811 3.09 -36.00 23.06
C GLY A 811 2.69 -35.17 21.84
N ILE A 812 1.60 -34.41 21.96
CA ILE A 812 1.08 -33.55 20.88
C ILE A 812 1.98 -32.32 20.68
N PHE A 813 2.58 -31.83 21.76
CA PHE A 813 3.44 -30.64 21.82
C PHE A 813 4.95 -30.94 21.81
N CYS A 814 5.34 -32.20 21.55
CA CYS A 814 6.73 -32.66 21.53
C CYS A 814 7.53 -32.24 22.79
N GLU A 815 7.06 -32.70 23.95
CA GLU A 815 7.72 -32.55 25.25
C GLU A 815 8.86 -33.56 25.40
N GLU A 816 9.84 -33.23 26.24
CA GLU A 816 10.97 -34.11 26.55
C GLU A 816 10.51 -35.41 27.25
N CYS A 817 11.01 -36.58 26.82
CA CYS A 817 10.73 -37.85 27.51
C CYS A 817 11.10 -37.78 29.01
N PRO A 818 10.36 -38.49 29.90
CA PRO A 818 10.63 -38.49 31.34
C PRO A 818 12.07 -38.91 31.70
N ILE A 819 12.59 -38.41 32.83
CA ILE A 819 13.93 -38.74 33.32
C ILE A 819 14.09 -40.27 33.48
N GLY A 820 15.23 -40.81 33.01
CA GLY A 820 15.50 -42.24 33.05
C GLY A 820 14.86 -43.04 31.91
N THR A 821 14.38 -42.36 30.86
CA THR A 821 13.89 -42.98 29.63
C THR A 821 14.62 -42.43 28.41
N PHE A 822 14.73 -43.24 27.34
CA PHE A 822 15.27 -42.85 26.04
C PHE A 822 14.31 -43.21 24.91
N LYS A 823 14.42 -42.51 23.78
CA LYS A 823 13.59 -42.74 22.62
C LYS A 823 14.38 -42.60 21.32
N ASN A 824 14.51 -43.71 20.60
CA ASN A 824 15.30 -43.83 19.38
C ASN A 824 14.48 -43.81 18.07
N VAL A 825 13.15 -43.82 18.15
CA VAL A 825 12.22 -43.79 17.01
C VAL A 825 11.42 -42.50 16.97
N SER A 826 11.01 -42.07 15.78
CA SER A 826 10.06 -40.95 15.60
C SER A 826 8.62 -41.39 15.94
N GLY A 827 7.83 -40.50 16.53
CA GLY A 827 6.42 -40.72 16.84
C GLY A 827 5.96 -39.85 18.01
N SER A 828 4.67 -39.81 18.33
CA SER A 828 4.15 -38.94 19.41
C SER A 828 3.62 -39.71 20.63
N ASN A 829 3.54 -41.04 20.55
CA ASN A 829 3.05 -41.86 21.66
C ASN A 829 4.05 -41.94 22.82
N ARG A 830 3.56 -41.74 24.06
CA ARG A 830 4.36 -41.85 25.30
C ARG A 830 5.00 -43.23 25.49
N VAL A 831 4.35 -44.27 24.99
CA VAL A 831 4.83 -45.67 25.05
C VAL A 831 6.16 -45.86 24.33
N LEU A 832 6.54 -44.94 23.44
CA LEU A 832 7.82 -44.96 22.72
C LEU A 832 9.01 -44.47 23.55
N CYS A 833 8.81 -43.94 24.77
CA CYS A 833 9.89 -43.64 25.71
C CYS A 833 10.23 -44.92 26.51
N TYR A 834 11.34 -45.58 26.19
CA TYR A 834 11.78 -46.81 26.83
C TYR A 834 12.62 -46.52 28.08
N ASN A 835 12.48 -47.33 29.13
CA ASN A 835 13.31 -47.18 30.34
C ASN A 835 14.78 -47.52 30.05
N CYS A 836 15.71 -46.72 30.58
CA CYS A 836 17.14 -47.01 30.49
C CYS A 836 17.51 -48.23 31.35
N PRO A 837 18.41 -49.12 30.89
CA PRO A 837 18.81 -50.30 31.65
C PRO A 837 19.47 -49.90 32.98
N SER A 838 19.02 -50.50 34.08
CA SER A 838 19.53 -50.21 35.43
C SER A 838 20.95 -50.73 35.68
N ASP A 839 21.41 -51.68 34.87
CA ASP A 839 22.67 -52.40 35.06
C ASP A 839 23.90 -51.56 34.67
N GLU A 840 23.68 -50.47 33.92
CA GLU A 840 24.71 -49.54 33.45
C GLU A 840 24.85 -48.30 34.36
N LEU A 841 23.98 -48.12 35.36
CA LEU A 841 24.01 -47.00 36.28
C LEU A 841 24.88 -47.33 37.52
N PRO A 842 25.99 -46.61 37.76
CA PRO A 842 26.77 -46.77 38.98
C PRO A 842 25.92 -46.54 40.23
N SER A 843 26.15 -47.31 41.30
CA SER A 843 25.37 -47.23 42.55
C SER A 843 25.31 -45.84 43.22
N ARG A 844 26.20 -44.91 42.85
CA ARG A 844 26.25 -43.52 43.34
C ARG A 844 25.94 -42.47 42.25
N ALA A 845 25.21 -42.86 41.21
CA ALA A 845 24.80 -42.00 40.10
C ALA A 845 23.28 -41.83 40.05
N ILE A 846 22.84 -40.69 39.52
CA ILE A 846 21.43 -40.37 39.22
C ILE A 846 21.33 -39.89 37.78
N TYR A 847 20.26 -40.28 37.09
CA TYR A 847 19.97 -39.78 35.74
C TYR A 847 19.72 -38.27 35.75
N VAL A 848 20.20 -37.60 34.71
CA VAL A 848 20.05 -36.15 34.54
C VAL A 848 19.03 -35.82 33.46
N ASN A 849 18.36 -34.68 33.61
CA ASN A 849 17.65 -34.07 32.50
C ASN A 849 18.69 -33.68 31.44
N VAL A 850 18.43 -34.07 30.20
CA VAL A 850 19.10 -33.50 29.03
C VAL A 850 18.06 -32.81 28.17
N ARG A 851 18.40 -31.57 27.79
CA ARG A 851 17.61 -30.72 26.92
C ARG A 851 17.35 -31.43 25.59
N GLY A 852 16.10 -31.46 25.15
CA GLY A 852 15.67 -32.16 23.94
C GLY A 852 15.47 -33.67 24.09
N GLY A 853 15.58 -34.19 25.32
CA GLY A 853 15.37 -35.60 25.64
C GLY A 853 16.52 -36.52 25.19
N VAL A 854 16.54 -37.74 25.76
CA VAL A 854 17.61 -38.72 25.49
C VAL A 854 17.23 -39.57 24.27
N THR A 855 18.12 -39.61 23.28
CA THR A 855 17.89 -40.33 22.01
C THR A 855 18.38 -41.77 22.04
N GLU A 856 19.51 -42.03 22.71
CA GLU A 856 20.21 -43.32 22.71
C GLU A 856 20.65 -43.74 24.13
N SER A 857 20.89 -45.04 24.32
CA SER A 857 21.47 -45.62 25.53
C SER A 857 23.00 -45.77 25.37
N PRO A 858 23.84 -45.50 26.39
CA PRO A 858 23.49 -45.28 27.81
C PRO A 858 22.98 -43.87 28.11
N CYS A 859 22.01 -43.77 29.02
CA CYS A 859 21.41 -42.49 29.38
C CYS A 859 22.34 -41.66 30.27
N PRO A 860 22.44 -40.35 30.05
CA PRO A 860 23.34 -39.48 30.79
C PRO A 860 22.99 -39.43 32.28
N TYR A 861 24.02 -39.51 33.12
CA TYR A 861 23.92 -39.50 34.58
C TYR A 861 25.00 -38.60 35.19
N MET A 862 24.74 -38.10 36.41
CA MET A 862 25.71 -37.42 37.25
C MET A 862 25.88 -38.17 38.56
N CYS A 863 27.02 -37.98 39.21
CA CYS A 863 27.22 -38.51 40.55
C CYS A 863 26.42 -37.68 41.57
N ILE A 864 25.97 -38.30 42.66
CA ILE A 864 25.17 -37.64 43.71
C ILE A 864 25.90 -36.43 44.36
N SER A 865 27.24 -36.38 44.27
CA SER A 865 28.06 -35.30 44.81
C SER A 865 29.31 -35.07 43.94
N GLU A 866 29.79 -33.82 43.89
CA GLU A 866 31.03 -33.40 43.21
C GLU A 866 32.30 -34.07 43.75
N ARG A 867 32.23 -34.75 44.91
CA ARG A 867 33.35 -35.54 45.47
C ARG A 867 33.66 -36.82 44.68
N TYR A 868 32.76 -37.21 43.80
CA TYR A 868 32.85 -38.44 43.01
C TYR A 868 33.08 -38.09 41.53
N HIS A 869 34.05 -38.72 40.89
CA HIS A 869 34.40 -38.46 39.49
C HIS A 869 33.74 -39.48 38.54
N LEU A 870 33.23 -38.99 37.40
CA LEU A 870 32.76 -39.83 36.29
C LEU A 870 33.94 -40.61 35.68
N PRO A 871 33.72 -41.82 35.13
CA PRO A 871 32.43 -42.48 34.86
C PRO A 871 31.88 -43.34 36.00
N HIS A 872 32.70 -43.86 36.91
CA HIS A 872 32.24 -44.83 37.93
C HIS A 872 31.78 -44.22 39.26
N CYS A 873 31.84 -42.88 39.40
CA CYS A 873 31.54 -42.15 40.64
C CYS A 873 32.39 -42.61 41.83
N TYR A 874 33.69 -42.80 41.59
CA TYR A 874 34.68 -43.11 42.63
C TYR A 874 35.25 -41.85 43.27
N THR A 875 35.75 -41.99 44.49
CA THR A 875 36.55 -40.93 45.13
C THR A 875 37.94 -40.83 44.50
N ALA A 876 38.60 -39.68 44.59
CA ALA A 876 39.96 -39.50 44.07
C ALA A 876 40.98 -40.53 44.60
N PHE A 877 40.79 -41.04 45.82
CA PHE A 877 41.62 -42.12 46.38
C PHE A 877 41.31 -43.48 45.74
N GLU A 878 40.04 -43.82 45.54
CA GLU A 878 39.64 -45.07 44.86
C GLU A 878 40.11 -45.10 43.40
N GLU A 879 40.05 -43.96 42.70
CA GLU A 879 40.54 -43.84 41.33
C GLU A 879 42.06 -44.06 41.24
N LEU A 880 42.83 -43.51 42.18
CA LEU A 880 44.26 -43.80 42.32
C LEU A 880 44.49 -45.30 42.59
N VAL A 881 43.71 -45.90 43.47
CA VAL A 881 43.83 -47.32 43.81
C VAL A 881 43.53 -48.22 42.59
N TYR A 882 42.50 -47.91 41.81
CA TYR A 882 42.11 -48.72 40.66
C TYR A 882 42.96 -48.46 39.41
N THR A 883 43.50 -47.25 39.21
CA THR A 883 44.47 -46.97 38.12
C THR A 883 45.75 -47.81 38.24
N PHE A 884 46.17 -48.15 39.46
CA PHE A 884 47.29 -49.07 39.71
C PHE A 884 46.90 -50.57 39.71
N GLY A 885 45.73 -50.93 39.18
CA GLY A 885 45.29 -52.33 39.09
C GLY A 885 44.57 -52.84 40.35
N GLY A 886 44.03 -51.93 41.16
CA GLY A 886 43.22 -52.23 42.34
C GLY A 886 43.98 -52.21 43.66
N PRO A 887 43.26 -52.38 44.78
CA PRO A 887 43.80 -52.20 46.14
C PRO A 887 44.99 -53.11 46.46
N TRP A 888 45.05 -54.29 45.86
CA TRP A 888 46.13 -55.25 46.06
C TRP A 888 47.45 -54.83 45.39
N LEU A 889 47.41 -54.37 44.13
CA LEU A 889 48.60 -53.93 43.41
C LEU A 889 49.11 -52.59 43.94
N PHE A 890 48.21 -51.64 44.23
CA PHE A 890 48.58 -50.37 44.85
C PHE A 890 49.23 -50.58 46.21
N GLY A 891 48.71 -51.49 47.03
CA GLY A 891 49.31 -51.86 48.32
C GLY A 891 50.73 -52.44 48.18
N LEU A 892 50.97 -53.28 47.18
CA LEU A 892 52.30 -53.84 46.91
C LEU A 892 53.30 -52.79 46.42
N ILE A 893 52.87 -51.87 45.55
CA ILE A 893 53.71 -50.76 45.06
C ILE A 893 54.05 -49.81 46.21
N LEU A 894 53.06 -49.45 47.04
CA LEU A 894 53.28 -48.59 48.21
C LEU A 894 54.24 -49.23 49.21
N LEU A 895 54.11 -50.53 49.47
CA LEU A 895 55.04 -51.29 50.30
C LEU A 895 56.45 -51.28 49.72
N GLY A 896 56.58 -51.50 48.40
CA GLY A 896 57.86 -51.42 47.69
C GLY A 896 58.49 -50.03 47.76
N LEU A 897 57.69 -48.98 47.65
CA LEU A 897 58.13 -47.58 47.72
C LEU A 897 58.52 -47.19 49.15
N LEU A 898 57.83 -47.71 50.18
CA LEU A 898 58.23 -47.53 51.59
C LEU A 898 59.54 -48.24 51.92
N VAL A 899 59.77 -49.44 51.36
CA VAL A 899 61.05 -50.15 51.48
C VAL A 899 62.17 -49.39 50.75
N LEU A 900 61.89 -48.87 49.56
CA LEU A 900 62.82 -48.02 48.81
C LEU A 900 63.12 -46.72 49.55
N LEU A 901 62.12 -46.05 50.13
CA LEU A 901 62.27 -44.82 50.91
C LEU A 901 63.05 -45.08 52.19
N ALA A 902 62.85 -46.22 52.85
CA ALA A 902 63.67 -46.64 53.99
C ALA A 902 65.14 -46.86 53.59
N LEU A 903 65.39 -47.44 52.41
CA LEU A 903 66.72 -47.57 51.82
C LEU A 903 67.34 -46.22 51.45
N VAL A 904 66.57 -45.31 50.87
CA VAL A 904 67.02 -43.96 50.50
C VAL A 904 67.28 -43.10 51.74
N LEU A 905 66.46 -43.19 52.80
CA LEU A 905 66.70 -42.52 54.08
C LEU A 905 67.90 -43.11 54.84
N SER A 906 68.18 -44.41 54.67
CA SER A 906 69.40 -45.06 55.15
C SER A 906 70.65 -44.54 54.42
N VAL A 907 70.59 -44.36 53.10
CA VAL A 907 71.69 -43.81 52.28
C VAL A 907 71.84 -42.29 52.46
N ALA A 908 70.74 -41.56 52.67
CA ALA A 908 70.73 -40.10 52.87
C ALA A 908 71.26 -39.67 54.26
N ARG A 909 71.34 -40.58 55.25
CA ARG A 909 72.02 -40.30 56.53
C ARG A 909 73.55 -40.43 56.46
N MET A 910 74.12 -40.99 55.39
CA MET A 910 75.58 -41.14 55.25
C MET A 910 76.26 -40.05 54.41
N LYS A 911 75.54 -39.02 53.96
CA LYS A 911 76.15 -38.02 53.05
C LYS A 911 75.56 -36.61 53.15
N TYR A 912 75.56 -36.05 54.36
CA TYR A 912 75.42 -34.60 54.57
C TYR A 912 76.58 -34.07 55.41
N VAL A 913 77.61 -33.56 54.72
CA VAL A 913 78.61 -32.62 55.26
C VAL A 913 78.80 -31.51 54.21
N GLY A 914 78.40 -30.31 54.60
CA GLY A 914 79.05 -29.04 54.21
C GLY A 914 78.55 -28.33 52.96
N GLY A 915 78.10 -27.08 53.14
CA GLY A 915 78.28 -26.02 52.14
C GLY A 915 77.12 -25.04 52.01
N ASP A 916 77.24 -23.90 52.69
CA ASP A 916 76.39 -22.71 52.62
C ASP A 916 76.51 -21.92 51.28
N GLU A 917 75.57 -20.98 51.14
CA GLU A 917 75.67 -19.63 50.53
C GLU A 917 74.99 -19.29 49.18
N LEU A 918 73.95 -18.46 49.33
CA LEU A 918 73.58 -17.21 48.63
C LEU A 918 72.83 -17.18 47.26
N PRO A 919 72.05 -16.09 47.00
CA PRO A 919 70.92 -16.05 46.07
C PRO A 919 71.05 -15.02 44.90
N ALA A 920 69.99 -14.98 44.08
CA ALA A 920 69.50 -13.90 43.20
C ALA A 920 70.13 -13.70 41.80
N LEU A 921 69.25 -13.65 40.77
CA LEU A 921 69.19 -12.51 39.84
C LEU A 921 67.81 -12.44 39.14
N MET A 922 67.23 -11.23 39.09
CA MET A 922 65.97 -10.88 38.43
C MET A 922 66.21 -10.18 37.05
N PRO A 923 65.32 -9.32 36.47
CA PRO A 923 64.67 -9.47 35.16
C PRO A 923 65.05 -8.35 34.16
N ALA A 924 64.33 -8.20 33.04
CA ALA A 924 64.34 -6.96 32.25
C ALA A 924 62.92 -6.52 31.81
N CYS A 925 62.63 -5.25 32.10
CA CYS A 925 61.44 -4.43 31.81
C CYS A 925 61.20 -4.19 30.30
N ARG A 926 59.96 -4.11 29.78
CA ARG A 926 58.93 -3.03 29.82
C ARG A 926 59.22 -1.82 28.92
N GLY A 927 58.31 -1.55 27.98
CA GLY A 927 58.14 -0.28 27.25
C GLY A 927 56.66 -0.05 26.90
N SER A 928 56.09 1.03 27.43
CA SER A 928 54.68 1.48 27.43
C SER A 928 54.27 2.23 26.14
N ARG A 929 53.05 2.06 25.63
CA ARG A 929 51.83 2.88 25.84
C ARG A 929 51.98 4.39 25.57
N ILE A 930 51.24 4.89 24.58
CA ILE A 930 50.81 6.29 24.43
C ILE A 930 49.28 6.27 24.35
N ASP A 931 48.63 6.96 25.28
CA ASP A 931 47.25 7.46 25.20
C ASP A 931 47.27 8.80 24.44
N HIS A 932 46.22 9.13 23.69
CA HIS A 932 45.37 10.29 24.00
C HIS A 932 44.15 10.34 23.06
N SER A 933 43.01 10.49 23.71
CA SER A 933 41.66 10.84 23.25
C SER A 933 41.56 12.19 22.52
N PHE A 934 40.63 12.32 21.57
CA PHE A 934 39.47 13.23 21.62
C PHE A 934 38.43 12.81 20.55
N PRO A 935 37.12 13.08 20.77
CA PRO A 935 36.01 12.57 19.99
C PRO A 935 35.69 13.49 18.80
N PHE A 936 35.37 12.91 17.64
CA PHE A 936 34.82 13.65 16.50
C PHE A 936 33.42 13.12 16.20
N LEU A 937 32.50 14.05 15.98
CA LEU A 937 31.08 13.80 15.72
C LEU A 937 30.92 12.87 14.51
N GLU A 938 30.37 11.69 14.75
CA GLU A 938 29.82 10.83 13.70
C GLU A 938 28.70 11.59 12.99
N SER A 939 28.99 12.05 11.78
CA SER A 939 27.92 12.35 10.83
C SER A 939 27.24 11.02 10.49
N LEU A 940 25.92 11.01 10.45
CA LEU A 940 25.06 9.87 10.08
C LEU A 940 25.46 9.17 8.75
N ASN A 941 26.35 9.77 7.96
CA ASN A 941 26.84 9.22 6.71
C ASN A 941 27.81 8.04 6.87
N GLU A 942 28.36 7.81 8.07
CA GLU A 942 29.22 6.64 8.36
C GLU A 942 28.45 5.45 8.96
N VAL A 943 27.22 5.67 9.45
CA VAL A 943 26.33 4.59 9.93
C VAL A 943 25.69 3.83 8.75
N LEU A 944 25.71 4.39 7.53
CA LEU A 944 25.36 3.67 6.29
C LEU A 944 26.37 2.57 5.92
N GLU A 945 27.55 2.52 6.54
CA GLU A 945 28.55 1.46 6.29
C GLU A 945 28.32 0.16 7.09
N THR A 946 27.18 0.00 7.77
CA THR A 946 26.74 -1.31 8.29
C THR A 946 26.14 -2.22 7.20
N ASN A 947 25.95 -1.74 5.97
CA ASN A 947 25.43 -2.51 4.82
C ASN A 947 26.44 -3.47 4.15
N ARG A 948 27.59 -3.74 4.79
CA ARG A 948 28.70 -4.52 4.20
C ARG A 948 28.35 -5.98 3.87
N THR A 949 27.39 -6.57 4.58
CA THR A 949 26.94 -7.96 4.35
C THR A 949 25.85 -8.05 3.28
N GLU A 950 24.96 -7.06 3.21
CA GLU A 950 23.81 -7.05 2.28
C GLU A 950 24.24 -6.84 0.83
N GLU A 951 25.23 -5.97 0.56
CA GLU A 951 25.73 -5.72 -0.81
C GLU A 951 26.37 -6.96 -1.45
N SER A 952 27.00 -7.83 -0.65
CA SER A 952 27.60 -9.07 -1.16
C SER A 952 26.56 -10.11 -1.57
N GLN A 953 25.41 -10.10 -0.91
CA GLN A 953 24.31 -11.03 -1.17
C GLN A 953 23.47 -10.60 -2.38
N SER A 954 23.37 -9.31 -2.67
CA SER A 954 22.58 -8.78 -3.80
C SER A 954 23.38 -8.61 -5.10
N HIS A 955 24.71 -8.71 -5.06
CA HIS A 955 25.55 -8.58 -6.25
C HIS A 955 25.35 -9.74 -7.25
N VAL A 956 25.00 -9.41 -8.50
CA VAL A 956 24.77 -10.37 -9.59
C VAL A 956 26.03 -10.58 -10.41
N HIS A 957 26.49 -9.52 -11.08
CA HIS A 957 27.55 -9.59 -12.07
C HIS A 957 28.33 -8.28 -12.16
N ARG A 958 29.63 -8.39 -12.49
CA ARG A 958 30.54 -7.28 -12.72
C ARG A 958 30.94 -7.23 -14.18
N MET A 959 30.66 -6.11 -14.83
CA MET A 959 31.00 -5.88 -16.24
C MET A 959 32.17 -4.92 -16.34
N TYR A 960 33.26 -5.32 -16.99
CA TYR A 960 34.46 -4.49 -17.16
C TYR A 960 34.36 -3.64 -18.43
N PHE A 961 34.87 -2.41 -18.36
CA PHE A 961 35.07 -1.57 -19.55
C PHE A 961 36.22 -2.12 -20.39
N MET A 962 36.05 -2.07 -21.71
CA MET A 962 37.08 -2.38 -22.69
C MET A 962 37.91 -1.14 -23.01
N GLY A 963 39.18 -1.36 -23.38
CA GLY A 963 40.14 -0.32 -23.73
C GLY A 963 41.00 0.18 -22.55
N PRO A 964 42.24 0.61 -22.79
CA PRO A 964 43.21 1.02 -21.77
C PRO A 964 43.03 2.46 -21.25
N ASN A 965 41.85 3.07 -21.45
CA ASN A 965 41.57 4.47 -21.11
C ASN A 965 42.60 5.48 -21.70
N SER A 966 42.93 5.31 -22.97
CA SER A 966 43.84 6.20 -23.69
C SER A 966 43.05 7.19 -24.54
N PHE A 967 43.67 8.29 -24.98
CA PHE A 967 43.00 9.23 -25.89
C PHE A 967 42.63 8.60 -27.24
N THR A 968 43.38 7.57 -27.67
CA THR A 968 43.11 6.81 -28.91
C THR A 968 42.05 5.75 -28.74
N GLU A 969 41.97 5.16 -27.54
CA GLU A 969 41.02 4.10 -27.21
C GLU A 969 40.46 4.38 -25.80
N PRO A 970 39.36 5.16 -25.73
CA PRO A 970 38.66 5.43 -24.47
C PRO A 970 37.97 4.16 -23.96
N TRP A 971 37.50 4.24 -22.71
CA TRP A 971 36.65 3.20 -22.15
C TRP A 971 35.36 3.06 -22.94
N HIS A 972 34.99 1.82 -23.22
CA HIS A 972 33.71 1.51 -23.84
C HIS A 972 33.14 0.18 -23.32
N LEU A 973 31.82 0.08 -23.30
CA LEU A 973 31.07 -1.14 -23.03
C LEU A 973 30.53 -1.74 -24.33
N PRO A 974 30.47 -3.07 -24.46
CA PRO A 974 29.84 -3.74 -25.58
C PRO A 974 28.31 -3.58 -25.54
N HIS A 975 27.69 -3.43 -26.71
CA HIS A 975 26.24 -3.32 -26.93
C HIS A 975 25.45 -4.62 -26.74
N SER A 976 26.01 -5.63 -26.08
CA SER A 976 25.31 -6.89 -25.81
C SER A 976 25.41 -7.20 -24.33
N PRO A 977 24.29 -7.31 -23.60
CA PRO A 977 24.33 -7.69 -22.20
C PRO A 977 24.85 -9.13 -22.07
N PRO A 978 25.70 -9.42 -21.07
CA PRO A 978 26.18 -10.79 -20.84
C PRO A 978 25.03 -11.71 -20.39
N GLU A 979 25.19 -13.03 -20.60
CA GLU A 979 24.16 -14.04 -20.29
C GLU A 979 23.64 -13.96 -18.85
N GLN A 980 24.47 -13.51 -17.90
CA GLN A 980 24.09 -13.38 -16.49
C GLN A 980 23.25 -12.13 -16.18
N VAL A 981 23.23 -11.14 -17.08
CA VAL A 981 22.58 -9.83 -16.93
C VAL A 981 21.37 -9.69 -17.86
N ILE A 982 21.27 -10.51 -18.91
CA ILE A 982 20.17 -10.45 -19.87
C ILE A 982 18.78 -10.63 -19.24
N GLU A 983 18.70 -11.33 -18.11
CA GLU A 983 17.44 -11.57 -17.42
C GLU A 983 16.97 -10.40 -16.54
N ILE A 984 17.88 -9.54 -16.09
CA ILE A 984 17.59 -8.41 -15.18
C ILE A 984 17.44 -7.08 -15.93
N VAL A 985 17.81 -7.02 -17.21
CA VAL A 985 17.84 -5.79 -18.00
C VAL A 985 16.92 -5.89 -19.22
N TYR A 986 16.33 -4.77 -19.64
CA TYR A 986 15.71 -4.63 -20.96
C TYR A 986 16.80 -4.34 -22.00
N GLU A 987 16.94 -5.22 -23.00
CA GLU A 987 18.00 -5.15 -24.01
C GLU A 987 18.05 -3.81 -24.75
N ASP A 988 16.89 -3.30 -25.20
CA ASP A 988 16.82 -2.01 -25.91
C ASP A 988 17.20 -0.80 -25.03
N ALA A 989 16.88 -0.86 -23.73
CA ALA A 989 17.23 0.21 -22.78
C ALA A 989 18.69 0.10 -22.33
N PHE A 990 19.23 -1.12 -22.28
CA PHE A 990 20.66 -1.36 -22.04
C PHE A 990 21.51 -0.78 -23.15
N ASN A 991 21.11 -0.94 -24.41
CA ASN A 991 21.87 -0.43 -25.55
C ASN A 991 21.95 1.10 -25.53
N ARG A 992 20.84 1.78 -25.19
CA ARG A 992 20.82 3.23 -25.00
C ARG A 992 21.72 3.68 -23.85
N PHE A 993 21.70 2.95 -22.74
CA PHE A 993 22.61 3.19 -21.61
C PHE A 993 24.09 3.05 -22.02
N VAL A 994 24.42 2.02 -22.81
CA VAL A 994 25.77 1.81 -23.32
C VAL A 994 26.19 2.95 -24.26
N ASP A 995 25.31 3.43 -25.14
CA ASP A 995 25.59 4.56 -26.03
C ASP A 995 25.89 5.85 -25.24
N GLU A 996 25.11 6.13 -24.20
CA GLU A 996 25.31 7.30 -23.33
C GLU A 996 26.62 7.19 -22.53
N ILE A 997 26.91 6.03 -21.94
CA ILE A 997 28.17 5.79 -21.24
C ILE A 997 29.38 5.90 -22.18
N ASN A 998 29.31 5.29 -23.37
CA ASN A 998 30.39 5.33 -24.35
C ASN A 998 30.62 6.76 -24.86
N GLY A 999 29.54 7.55 -25.02
CA GLY A 999 29.61 8.97 -25.32
C GLY A 999 30.29 9.79 -24.22
N LEU A 1000 29.96 9.54 -22.95
CA LEU A 1000 30.57 10.22 -21.80
C LEU A 1000 32.06 9.85 -21.62
N ALA A 1001 32.41 8.59 -21.87
CA ALA A 1001 33.78 8.09 -21.77
C ALA A 1001 34.71 8.60 -22.89
N ALA A 1002 34.16 9.06 -24.03
CA ALA A 1002 34.95 9.55 -25.15
C ALA A 1002 35.73 10.84 -24.81
N TYR A 1003 36.97 10.92 -25.28
CA TYR A 1003 37.81 12.11 -25.17
C TYR A 1003 37.61 13.05 -26.38
N LEU A 1004 37.68 14.36 -26.12
CA LEU A 1004 37.68 15.34 -27.20
C LEU A 1004 39.08 15.46 -27.82
N TRP A 1005 39.15 15.69 -29.13
CA TRP A 1005 40.42 15.74 -29.89
C TRP A 1005 41.44 16.76 -29.34
N TRP A 1006 40.97 17.88 -28.79
CA TRP A 1006 41.82 18.91 -28.21
C TRP A 1006 42.50 18.45 -26.90
N GLU A 1007 41.88 17.55 -26.13
CA GLU A 1007 42.44 17.06 -24.86
C GLU A 1007 43.72 16.25 -25.10
N GLY A 1008 43.71 15.41 -26.14
CA GLY A 1008 44.88 14.66 -26.59
C GLY A 1008 45.96 15.55 -27.23
N SER A 1009 45.56 16.66 -27.87
CA SER A 1009 46.49 17.63 -28.46
C SER A 1009 47.27 18.37 -27.38
N ILE A 1010 46.60 18.82 -26.30
CA ILE A 1010 47.27 19.44 -25.14
C ILE A 1010 48.23 18.45 -24.48
N TYR A 1011 47.82 17.19 -24.30
CA TYR A 1011 48.71 16.17 -23.74
C TYR A 1011 49.94 15.94 -24.61
N SER A 1012 49.79 15.91 -25.93
CA SER A 1012 50.90 15.73 -26.88
C SER A 1012 51.88 16.92 -26.87
N ILE A 1013 51.39 18.14 -26.68
CA ILE A 1013 52.22 19.33 -26.53
C ILE A 1013 52.96 19.30 -25.17
N LEU A 1014 52.24 18.99 -24.09
CA LEU A 1014 52.82 18.91 -22.75
C LEU A 1014 53.81 17.75 -22.61
N SER A 1015 53.62 16.63 -23.31
CA SER A 1015 54.53 15.49 -23.23
C SER A 1015 55.91 15.80 -23.82
N ILE A 1016 55.97 16.70 -24.82
CA ILE A 1016 57.20 17.21 -25.41
C ILE A 1016 57.84 18.29 -24.52
N LEU A 1017 57.04 19.18 -23.93
CA LEU A 1017 57.53 20.32 -23.15
C LEU A 1017 57.90 19.97 -21.69
N ALA A 1018 57.06 19.21 -21.00
CA ALA A 1018 57.17 18.89 -19.59
C ALA A 1018 56.37 17.62 -19.24
N TYR A 1019 57.01 16.46 -19.37
CA TYR A 1019 56.38 15.15 -19.15
C TYR A 1019 55.64 15.00 -17.79
N PRO A 1020 56.14 15.49 -16.64
CA PRO A 1020 55.40 15.38 -15.37
C PRO A 1020 54.07 16.15 -15.37
N LEU A 1021 54.01 17.30 -16.05
CA LEU A 1021 52.77 18.08 -16.20
C LEU A 1021 51.80 17.40 -17.17
N ALA A 1022 52.33 16.77 -18.23
CA ALA A 1022 51.53 15.94 -19.14
C ALA A 1022 50.88 14.76 -18.42
N TRP A 1023 51.65 14.06 -17.57
CA TRP A 1023 51.15 12.96 -16.75
C TRP A 1023 50.07 13.42 -15.77
N SER A 1024 50.30 14.53 -15.05
CA SER A 1024 49.30 15.11 -14.14
C SER A 1024 48.02 15.52 -14.88
N TRP A 1025 48.15 16.11 -16.07
CA TRP A 1025 47.02 16.47 -16.93
C TRP A 1025 46.21 15.25 -17.34
N LEU A 1026 46.88 14.19 -17.80
CA LEU A 1026 46.24 12.92 -18.16
C LEU A 1026 45.47 12.33 -16.96
N GLN A 1027 46.10 12.26 -15.79
CA GLN A 1027 45.47 11.70 -14.59
C GLN A 1027 44.27 12.53 -14.11
N GLN A 1028 44.36 13.86 -14.21
CA GLN A 1028 43.26 14.75 -13.86
C GLN A 1028 42.07 14.58 -14.83
N ARG A 1029 42.34 14.43 -16.14
CA ARG A 1029 41.30 14.19 -17.15
C ARG A 1029 40.61 12.85 -16.93
N ARG A 1030 41.38 11.78 -16.67
CA ARG A 1030 40.84 10.45 -16.35
C ARG A 1030 39.95 10.47 -15.09
N LYS A 1031 40.40 11.10 -14.01
CA LYS A 1031 39.59 11.26 -12.79
C LYS A 1031 38.31 12.04 -13.03
N LYS A 1032 38.38 13.12 -13.83
CA LYS A 1032 37.20 13.91 -14.19
C LYS A 1032 36.17 13.05 -14.95
N LYS A 1033 36.61 12.23 -15.92
CA LYS A 1033 35.73 11.31 -16.66
C LYS A 1033 35.10 10.26 -15.76
N LEU A 1034 35.86 9.66 -14.84
CA LEU A 1034 35.32 8.72 -13.86
C LEU A 1034 34.27 9.37 -12.95
N GLN A 1035 34.50 10.61 -12.52
CA GLN A 1035 33.54 11.34 -11.69
C GLN A 1035 32.24 11.63 -12.47
N GLN A 1036 32.35 12.05 -13.73
CA GLN A 1036 31.17 12.25 -14.60
C GLN A 1036 30.39 10.95 -14.79
N LEU A 1037 31.06 9.82 -15.01
CA LEU A 1037 30.40 8.51 -15.12
C LEU A 1037 29.69 8.11 -13.81
N ARG A 1038 30.29 8.40 -12.65
CA ARG A 1038 29.67 8.13 -11.35
C ARG A 1038 28.46 9.03 -11.08
N GLU A 1039 28.55 10.31 -11.41
CA GLU A 1039 27.45 11.27 -11.27
C GLU A 1039 26.30 10.91 -12.22
N PHE A 1040 26.63 10.54 -13.47
CA PHE A 1040 25.64 10.07 -14.43
C PHE A 1040 24.85 8.87 -13.91
N VAL A 1041 25.53 7.80 -13.48
CA VAL A 1041 24.86 6.59 -12.98
C VAL A 1041 24.13 6.84 -11.66
N ARG A 1042 24.61 7.74 -10.79
CA ARG A 1042 23.99 7.98 -9.47
C ARG A 1042 22.79 8.93 -9.52
N SER A 1043 22.78 9.92 -10.42
CA SER A 1043 21.80 11.01 -10.36
C SER A 1043 21.16 11.41 -11.69
N GLU A 1044 21.78 11.16 -12.84
CA GLU A 1044 21.20 11.60 -14.13
C GLU A 1044 20.48 10.47 -14.87
N TYR A 1045 20.94 9.23 -14.73
CA TYR A 1045 20.35 8.07 -15.38
C TYR A 1045 19.27 7.44 -14.49
N ASP A 1046 18.06 7.25 -15.01
CA ASP A 1046 16.89 6.70 -14.28
C ASP A 1046 16.92 5.17 -14.07
N HIS A 1047 18.07 4.53 -14.26
CA HIS A 1047 18.27 3.07 -14.17
C HIS A 1047 17.25 2.29 -15.03
N SER A 1048 16.73 2.93 -16.09
CA SER A 1048 15.61 2.44 -16.91
C SER A 1048 15.89 1.11 -17.61
N CYS A 1049 17.17 0.74 -17.73
CA CYS A 1049 17.58 -0.56 -18.23
C CYS A 1049 17.18 -1.70 -17.28
N LEU A 1050 17.14 -1.50 -15.96
CA LEU A 1050 16.77 -2.53 -15.00
C LEU A 1050 15.28 -2.84 -15.04
N ARG A 1051 14.92 -4.13 -14.92
CA ARG A 1051 13.52 -4.57 -14.84
C ARG A 1051 12.91 -4.25 -13.47
N SER A 1052 13.69 -4.40 -12.42
CA SER A 1052 13.31 -4.14 -11.03
C SER A 1052 12.79 -2.71 -10.85
N CYS A 1053 11.61 -2.58 -10.27
CA CYS A 1053 11.01 -1.29 -9.94
C CYS A 1053 11.70 -0.68 -8.72
N ARG A 1054 12.12 -1.50 -7.76
CA ARG A 1054 12.77 -1.05 -6.52
C ARG A 1054 14.17 -0.49 -6.77
N SER A 1055 14.97 -1.17 -7.59
CA SER A 1055 16.31 -0.69 -7.95
C SER A 1055 16.28 0.63 -8.73
N ARG A 1056 15.26 0.83 -9.60
CA ARG A 1056 14.99 2.09 -10.29
C ARG A 1056 14.58 3.21 -9.34
N ALA A 1057 13.71 2.94 -8.38
CA ALA A 1057 13.24 3.95 -7.43
C ALA A 1057 14.32 4.41 -6.44
N LEU A 1058 15.24 3.51 -6.06
CA LEU A 1058 16.27 3.79 -5.06
C LEU A 1058 17.62 4.19 -5.67
N TYR A 1059 17.80 4.11 -6.99
CA TYR A 1059 19.09 4.31 -7.67
C TYR A 1059 20.22 3.42 -7.12
N GLU A 1060 19.88 2.21 -6.66
CA GLU A 1060 20.80 1.27 -5.99
C GLU A 1060 21.22 0.08 -6.87
N GLY A 1061 20.64 -0.06 -8.07
CA GLY A 1061 20.86 -1.25 -8.92
C GLY A 1061 22.17 -1.27 -9.72
N LEU A 1062 22.82 -0.12 -9.90
CA LEU A 1062 24.06 0.02 -10.67
C LEU A 1062 25.10 0.83 -9.88
N LYS A 1063 26.35 0.36 -9.84
CA LYS A 1063 27.47 1.14 -9.29
C LYS A 1063 28.69 1.10 -10.22
N VAL A 1064 29.35 2.25 -10.39
CA VAL A 1064 30.57 2.36 -11.21
C VAL A 1064 31.79 2.60 -10.34
N ALA A 1065 32.80 1.76 -10.52
CA ALA A 1065 34.07 1.90 -9.84
C ALA A 1065 35.25 1.62 -10.79
N ALA A 1066 36.43 2.02 -10.35
CA ALA A 1066 37.65 1.91 -11.13
C ALA A 1066 38.84 1.72 -10.19
N THR A 1067 39.91 1.17 -10.75
CA THR A 1067 41.19 0.99 -10.07
C THR A 1067 41.85 2.35 -9.79
N PRO A 1068 42.74 2.46 -8.79
CA PRO A 1068 43.36 3.73 -8.40
C PRO A 1068 44.24 4.35 -9.50
N ASP A 1069 44.78 3.54 -10.39
CA ASP A 1069 45.52 3.94 -11.59
C ASP A 1069 44.60 4.40 -12.74
N THR A 1070 43.27 4.25 -12.60
CA THR A 1070 42.24 4.65 -13.58
C THR A 1070 42.42 4.05 -14.97
N MET A 1071 43.08 2.89 -15.06
CA MET A 1071 43.24 2.15 -16.32
C MET A 1071 42.07 1.16 -16.53
N LEU A 1072 41.56 0.57 -15.46
CA LEU A 1072 40.44 -0.37 -15.49
C LEU A 1072 39.23 0.24 -14.75
N ALA A 1073 38.07 0.20 -15.40
CA ALA A 1073 36.78 0.55 -14.80
C ALA A 1073 35.81 -0.62 -14.95
N TYR A 1074 34.78 -0.64 -14.12
CA TYR A 1074 33.72 -1.64 -14.17
C TYR A 1074 32.39 -1.09 -13.64
N VAL A 1075 31.31 -1.76 -14.05
CA VAL A 1075 29.94 -1.53 -13.58
C VAL A 1075 29.47 -2.80 -12.86
N ASP A 1076 29.04 -2.64 -11.62
CA ASP A 1076 28.48 -3.70 -10.79
C ASP A 1076 26.94 -3.62 -10.81
N PHE A 1077 26.30 -4.78 -11.02
CA PHE A 1077 24.84 -4.93 -11.03
C PHE A 1077 24.34 -5.58 -9.74
N PHE A 1078 23.34 -4.96 -9.11
CA PHE A 1078 22.73 -5.41 -7.86
C PHE A 1078 21.24 -5.68 -8.02
N LEU A 1079 20.73 -6.71 -7.33
CA LEU A 1079 19.30 -7.02 -7.28
C LEU A 1079 18.58 -6.12 -6.29
N GLY A 1080 17.48 -5.51 -6.73
CA GLY A 1080 16.60 -4.65 -5.92
C GLY A 1080 15.74 -5.39 -4.89
N GLY A 1081 15.86 -6.71 -4.75
CA GLY A 1081 15.10 -7.52 -3.79
C GLY A 1081 13.68 -7.89 -4.22
N ASP A 1082 13.07 -7.13 -5.12
CA ASP A 1082 11.79 -7.41 -5.81
C ASP A 1082 11.92 -8.49 -6.90
N GLU A 1083 13.14 -8.78 -7.35
CA GLU A 1083 13.46 -9.81 -8.35
C GLU A 1083 13.99 -11.13 -7.75
N LYS A 1084 13.78 -11.39 -6.45
CA LYS A 1084 14.26 -12.62 -5.79
C LYS A 1084 13.58 -13.89 -6.34
N ARG A 1085 14.11 -14.43 -7.44
CA ARG A 1085 13.88 -15.80 -7.91
C ARG A 1085 14.87 -16.75 -7.24
N GLY A 1086 14.49 -18.01 -6.99
CA GLY A 1086 15.36 -19.00 -6.33
C GLY A 1086 16.72 -19.26 -7.00
N ASP A 1087 16.87 -18.86 -8.28
CA ASP A 1087 18.07 -19.02 -9.09
C ASP A 1087 18.97 -17.77 -9.18
N LEU A 1088 18.49 -16.60 -8.72
CA LEU A 1088 19.17 -15.30 -8.78
C LEU A 1088 19.22 -14.67 -7.38
N PRO A 1089 20.40 -14.31 -6.84
CA PRO A 1089 21.70 -14.32 -7.49
C PRO A 1089 22.28 -15.75 -7.63
N PRO A 1090 23.10 -16.02 -8.67
CA PRO A 1090 23.68 -17.34 -8.89
C PRO A 1090 24.50 -17.77 -7.66
N ARG A 1091 24.35 -19.03 -7.24
CA ARG A 1091 25.10 -19.60 -6.11
C ARG A 1091 26.60 -19.51 -6.39
N LEU A 1092 27.41 -19.35 -5.34
CA LEU A 1092 28.87 -19.14 -5.48
C LEU A 1092 29.56 -20.19 -6.38
N HIS A 1093 29.11 -21.46 -6.33
CA HIS A 1093 29.63 -22.53 -7.20
C HIS A 1093 29.33 -22.35 -8.69
N GLN A 1094 28.20 -21.73 -9.04
CA GLN A 1094 27.79 -21.43 -10.43
C GLN A 1094 28.52 -20.20 -11.00
N ARG A 1095 29.18 -19.40 -10.13
CA ARG A 1095 29.98 -18.23 -10.55
C ARG A 1095 31.39 -18.60 -10.98
N PHE A 1096 31.83 -19.84 -10.81
CA PHE A 1096 33.15 -20.28 -11.25
C PHE A 1096 33.12 -20.73 -12.71
N PRO A 1097 34.11 -20.33 -13.53
CA PRO A 1097 35.30 -19.56 -13.18
C PRO A 1097 35.07 -18.04 -13.11
N MET A 1098 35.45 -17.40 -12.00
CA MET A 1098 35.51 -15.93 -11.92
C MET A 1098 36.84 -15.43 -12.52
N SER A 1099 36.78 -14.48 -13.45
CA SER A 1099 37.96 -13.83 -13.99
C SER A 1099 38.45 -12.72 -13.05
N LEU A 1100 39.69 -12.84 -12.58
CA LEU A 1100 40.39 -11.78 -11.86
C LEU A 1100 41.28 -11.04 -12.85
N VAL A 1101 40.94 -9.78 -13.11
CA VAL A 1101 41.67 -8.93 -14.05
C VAL A 1101 42.77 -8.18 -13.29
N PHE A 1102 43.96 -8.08 -13.90
CA PHE A 1102 45.02 -7.21 -13.42
C PHE A 1102 44.84 -5.82 -14.02
N GLY A 1103 44.79 -4.79 -13.18
CA GLY A 1103 44.89 -3.40 -13.61
C GLY A 1103 46.34 -3.04 -13.93
N GLY A 1104 46.55 -1.94 -14.66
CA GLY A 1104 47.86 -1.46 -15.08
C GLY A 1104 48.31 -2.00 -16.45
N ASP A 1105 49.28 -1.32 -17.06
CA ASP A 1105 49.87 -1.67 -18.36
C ASP A 1105 51.28 -2.29 -18.22
N GLY A 1106 51.73 -2.50 -16.98
CA GLY A 1106 53.06 -3.03 -16.67
C GLY A 1106 54.18 -2.01 -16.88
N SER A 1107 53.85 -0.74 -17.10
CA SER A 1107 54.82 0.35 -17.12
C SER A 1107 55.32 0.67 -15.71
N TYR A 1108 56.42 1.40 -15.63
CA TYR A 1108 56.95 1.88 -14.34
C TYR A 1108 55.97 2.81 -13.61
N MET A 1109 55.09 3.49 -14.34
CA MET A 1109 54.10 4.43 -13.79
C MET A 1109 52.77 3.74 -13.41
N ALA A 1110 52.43 2.62 -14.04
CA ALA A 1110 51.23 1.83 -13.76
C ALA A 1110 51.57 0.32 -13.76
N PRO A 1111 52.21 -0.18 -12.67
CA PRO A 1111 52.54 -1.59 -12.56
C PRO A 1111 51.29 -2.46 -12.52
N PHE A 1112 51.41 -3.73 -12.91
CA PHE A 1112 50.29 -4.66 -12.81
C PHE A 1112 49.86 -4.83 -11.35
N SER A 1113 48.64 -4.42 -11.03
CA SER A 1113 48.05 -4.58 -9.69
C SER A 1113 46.86 -5.53 -9.76
N LEU A 1114 46.88 -6.58 -8.95
CA LEU A 1114 45.71 -7.43 -8.76
C LEU A 1114 44.64 -6.61 -8.05
N GLN A 1115 43.45 -6.53 -8.65
CA GLN A 1115 42.34 -5.82 -8.03
C GLN A 1115 41.77 -6.66 -6.87
N SER A 1116 41.75 -6.08 -5.67
CA SER A 1116 41.12 -6.65 -4.48
C SER A 1116 40.08 -5.67 -3.93
N ASP A 1117 38.81 -5.90 -4.26
CA ASP A 1117 37.71 -5.10 -3.72
C ASP A 1117 37.01 -5.84 -2.57
N ASN A 1118 36.33 -5.06 -1.71
CA ASN A 1118 35.56 -5.57 -0.57
C ASN A 1118 34.54 -6.66 -0.97
N ILE A 1119 33.85 -6.49 -2.11
CA ILE A 1119 32.87 -7.46 -2.65
C ILE A 1119 33.56 -8.78 -2.99
N LEU A 1120 34.66 -8.72 -3.73
CA LEU A 1120 35.40 -9.90 -4.14
C LEU A 1120 36.03 -10.62 -2.93
N THR A 1121 36.58 -9.87 -1.97
CA THR A 1121 37.12 -10.47 -0.73
C THR A 1121 36.03 -11.12 0.11
N SER A 1122 34.84 -10.53 0.17
CA SER A 1122 33.68 -11.11 0.88
C SER A 1122 33.22 -12.40 0.19
N LEU A 1123 33.03 -12.40 -1.13
CA LEU A 1123 32.64 -13.58 -1.90
C LEU A 1123 33.67 -14.71 -1.80
N MET A 1124 34.97 -14.39 -1.82
CA MET A 1124 36.03 -15.39 -1.64
C MET A 1124 36.05 -15.95 -0.21
N SER A 1125 35.79 -15.12 0.81
CA SER A 1125 35.73 -15.58 2.21
C SER A 1125 34.60 -16.57 2.48
N GLN A 1126 33.52 -16.55 1.68
CA GLN A 1126 32.43 -17.51 1.75
C GLN A 1126 32.82 -18.92 1.27
N SER A 1127 33.85 -19.06 0.42
CA SER A 1127 34.29 -20.36 -0.12
C SER A 1127 35.54 -20.93 0.53
N VAL A 1128 36.42 -20.08 1.08
CA VAL A 1128 37.73 -20.49 1.59
C VAL A 1128 37.94 -19.89 2.99
N PRO A 1129 38.29 -20.70 4.02
CA PRO A 1129 38.62 -20.19 5.34
C PRO A 1129 39.67 -19.06 5.25
N PRO A 1130 39.52 -17.97 6.03
CA PRO A 1130 40.30 -16.74 5.84
C PRO A 1130 41.82 -16.98 5.92
N THR A 1131 42.25 -17.97 6.71
CA THR A 1131 43.67 -18.36 6.85
C THR A 1131 44.26 -19.00 5.59
N ILE A 1132 43.47 -19.78 4.84
CA ILE A 1132 43.90 -20.45 3.60
C ILE A 1132 43.87 -19.49 2.41
N CYS A 1133 42.89 -18.57 2.38
CA CYS A 1133 42.77 -17.56 1.33
C CYS A 1133 43.97 -16.60 1.33
N GLN A 1134 44.40 -16.13 2.50
CA GLN A 1134 45.56 -15.26 2.64
C GLN A 1134 46.86 -15.95 2.24
N HIS A 1135 47.02 -17.24 2.55
CA HIS A 1135 48.17 -18.04 2.11
C HIS A 1135 48.17 -18.27 0.59
N ARG A 1136 47.03 -18.58 -0.05
CA ARG A 1136 46.95 -18.79 -1.50
C ARG A 1136 47.14 -17.49 -2.31
N LEU A 1137 46.62 -16.36 -1.85
CA LEU A 1137 46.85 -15.06 -2.51
C LEU A 1137 48.33 -14.64 -2.47
N VAL A 1138 49.01 -14.91 -1.35
CA VAL A 1138 50.46 -14.70 -1.22
C VAL A 1138 51.23 -15.66 -2.13
N ILE A 1139 50.83 -16.93 -2.23
CA ILE A 1139 51.46 -17.90 -3.14
C ILE A 1139 51.23 -17.53 -4.62
N ILE A 1140 50.02 -17.08 -5.01
CA ILE A 1140 49.72 -16.63 -6.38
C ILE A 1140 50.55 -15.38 -6.73
N SER A 1141 50.70 -14.42 -5.80
CA SER A 1141 51.53 -13.24 -6.06
C SER A 1141 53.02 -13.58 -6.16
N LEU A 1142 53.50 -14.55 -5.37
CA LEU A 1142 54.87 -15.09 -5.44
C LEU A 1142 55.12 -15.90 -6.72
N ASP A 1143 54.22 -16.81 -7.10
CA ASP A 1143 54.34 -17.62 -8.32
C ASP A 1143 54.24 -16.76 -9.59
N LEU A 1144 53.38 -15.74 -9.62
CA LEU A 1144 53.34 -14.79 -10.75
C LEU A 1144 54.59 -13.91 -10.83
N TRP A 1145 55.23 -13.58 -9.71
CA TRP A 1145 56.51 -12.86 -9.71
C TRP A 1145 57.62 -13.67 -10.40
N TYR A 1146 57.57 -15.00 -10.34
CA TYR A 1146 58.48 -15.90 -11.06
C TYR A 1146 58.09 -16.15 -12.52
N VAL A 1147 56.79 -16.13 -12.86
CA VAL A 1147 56.28 -16.45 -14.21
C VAL A 1147 56.27 -15.24 -15.15
N LEU A 1148 56.00 -14.02 -14.67
CA LEU A 1148 55.93 -12.80 -15.50
C LEU A 1148 57.25 -12.42 -16.19
N PRO A 1149 58.44 -12.59 -15.58
CA PRO A 1149 59.71 -12.41 -16.30
C PRO A 1149 59.87 -13.41 -17.46
N ALA A 1150 59.39 -14.65 -17.31
CA ALA A 1150 59.48 -15.69 -18.33
C ALA A 1150 58.52 -15.45 -19.51
N MET A 1151 57.34 -14.88 -19.25
CA MET A 1151 56.34 -14.58 -20.27
C MET A 1151 56.74 -13.36 -21.13
N LYS A 1152 57.45 -12.39 -20.54
CA LYS A 1152 58.04 -11.24 -21.26
C LYS A 1152 59.11 -11.69 -22.28
N VAL A 1153 59.83 -12.79 -22.01
CA VAL A 1153 60.79 -13.40 -22.96
C VAL A 1153 60.06 -14.14 -24.09
N PHE A 1154 58.92 -14.78 -23.81
CA PHE A 1154 58.16 -15.55 -24.80
C PHE A 1154 57.39 -14.66 -25.79
N CYS A 1155 56.78 -13.55 -25.33
CA CYS A 1155 56.00 -12.65 -26.20
C CYS A 1155 56.88 -11.78 -27.12
N THR A 1156 58.14 -11.50 -26.75
CA THR A 1156 59.10 -10.84 -27.66
C THR A 1156 59.60 -11.75 -28.78
N GLY A 1157 59.47 -13.08 -28.66
CA GLY A 1157 59.87 -14.04 -29.68
C GLY A 1157 58.83 -14.28 -30.79
N LEU A 1158 57.54 -14.02 -30.54
CA LEU A 1158 56.45 -14.33 -31.48
C LEU A 1158 56.13 -13.20 -32.48
N LYS A 1159 56.71 -12.00 -32.33
CA LYS A 1159 56.44 -10.84 -33.20
C LYS A 1159 57.36 -10.75 -34.44
N VAL A 1160 58.13 -11.79 -34.75
CA VAL A 1160 59.04 -11.86 -35.93
C VAL A 1160 58.56 -12.84 -37.02
N LYS A 1161 57.40 -13.50 -36.85
CA LYS A 1161 56.80 -14.33 -37.90
C LYS A 1161 55.29 -14.23 -37.84
N ILE A 1162 54.74 -13.26 -38.58
CA ILE A 1162 53.52 -13.31 -39.39
C ILE A 1162 53.49 -11.95 -40.09
N ASP A 1163 54.29 -11.89 -41.16
CA ASP A 1163 54.12 -11.05 -42.34
C ASP A 1163 54.52 -11.98 -43.50
N THR A 1164 53.57 -12.83 -43.90
CA THR A 1164 53.37 -13.48 -45.22
C THR A 1164 52.00 -14.10 -45.23
#